data_AF-A0A1C6UI27-F1
#
_entry.id   AF-A0A1C6UI27-F1
#
_cell.length_a   1.000
_cell.length_b   1.000
_cell.length_c   1.000
_cell.angle_alpha   90.00
_cell.angle_beta   90.00
_cell.angle_gamma   90.00
#
_symmetry.space_group_name_H-M   'P 1'
#
loop_
_entity.id
_entity.type
_entity.pdbx_description
1 polymer ?
#
loop_
_entity_poly.entity_id
_entity_poly.type
_entity_poly.pdbx_seq_one_letter_code
_entity_poly.pdbx_strand_id
1 'polypeptide(L)'
;MSRLSTPNRSEPATRPAPTGPISRRRVAGVFALAAALLVLVAMAHLTQGTSSVGALDLLRLLTGADDETARVLVASRIPRLLAGLAVGVALGFAGAALQSLTRNPLASPDTLAVNAGAHLAIVAAAAFGLALPALPAGGLAFGGGLAAAGLVLALSGGGQAATTRLILAGSATAMALSSLTMLLMLLFEQATIGLFAWGNGSLVQADLAAFTQLAPVIGLAVVLLVALGHRLDILALGDDTATVLGLDVRRTRLTVVLLAVLLSAAAVTLAGPIGFVGLCAPVIVRLLGRVLPGVHRHRILLPLSGIVGVVIVLGSDVLLRAVLGGQAGVDVPTGVVTTLFGAALLVWLARRHRDAGPTRRPPGGHAAVRSRAFHLTVVTVCAAAAVGAVVLGMLAGDTWVLFGDIVNWVRGRTGPAYTFVLDQRWPRVAAAALAGAALAVAGTTVQAVCRNPLAEPGILGITGGAGIGAVSLLTFAPLAGVAAISGAAGVGAIVAFALVYGLARHRGLSSDRLVLIGFAVWQGGTAIITFIIVTSDPWNTGKALTWLSGSTYGRTAPQVLPVAIALLLSIPAVIAARRELDLLALDDDTPRVLGVRLERARLLALGAAALLTSTAVSAVGVIGFVGLVAPHAARALVGGRHSRVLPVAVLLGAVVVSLADTLGRAAIAPAQIPAGLVVAMIGTPYFVWLLWRSRATPARPR
;
A
#
# COMPACT_ATOMS: atom_id res chain seq x y z
N MET A 1 37.68 31.81 -28.11
CA MET A 1 36.64 32.76 -27.64
C MET A 1 35.29 32.36 -28.24
N SER A 2 34.25 32.39 -27.39
CA SER A 2 32.81 32.22 -27.67
C SER A 2 32.34 30.98 -28.46
N ARG A 3 32.03 29.88 -27.75
CA ARG A 3 30.83 29.09 -28.07
C ARG A 3 29.82 29.29 -26.95
N LEU A 4 28.74 29.95 -27.33
CA LEU A 4 27.63 30.38 -26.50
C LEU A 4 27.10 29.23 -25.64
N SER A 5 27.03 29.50 -24.35
CA SER A 5 26.24 28.78 -23.36
C SER A 5 24.81 28.61 -23.86
N THR A 6 24.42 27.38 -24.20
CA THR A 6 23.01 27.02 -24.29
C THR A 6 22.38 27.22 -22.92
N PRO A 7 21.30 28.00 -22.77
CA PRO A 7 20.66 28.17 -21.49
C PRO A 7 20.15 26.83 -20.99
N ASN A 8 20.51 26.53 -19.75
CA ASN A 8 20.08 25.39 -18.97
C ASN A 8 18.54 25.29 -19.04
N ARG A 9 18.00 24.29 -19.76
CA ARG A 9 16.55 24.02 -19.79
C ARG A 9 16.15 23.38 -18.46
N SER A 10 16.10 24.18 -17.41
CA SER A 10 15.48 23.82 -16.15
C SER A 10 13.96 24.03 -16.26
N GLU A 11 13.25 23.04 -16.80
CA GLU A 11 11.82 22.84 -16.52
C GLU A 11 11.35 21.48 -17.06
N PRO A 12 10.53 20.78 -16.26
CA PRO A 12 9.29 20.28 -16.82
C PRO A 12 8.14 20.78 -15.93
N ALA A 13 7.74 22.03 -16.12
CA ALA A 13 6.31 22.25 -16.19
C ALA A 13 5.82 21.35 -17.35
N THR A 14 4.77 20.58 -17.11
CA THR A 14 4.01 19.84 -18.13
C THR A 14 4.18 20.49 -19.50
N ARG A 15 4.71 19.78 -20.51
CA ARG A 15 4.66 20.27 -21.90
C ARG A 15 3.27 20.89 -22.08
N PRO A 16 3.15 22.18 -22.47
CA PRO A 16 1.84 22.77 -22.64
C PRO A 16 1.02 21.80 -23.49
N ALA A 17 -0.12 21.38 -22.95
CA ALA A 17 -1.00 20.45 -23.64
C ALA A 17 -1.17 20.98 -25.06
N PRO A 18 -1.16 20.12 -26.11
CA PRO A 18 -1.33 20.61 -27.47
C PRO A 18 -2.59 21.46 -27.52
N THR A 19 -2.42 22.78 -27.69
CA THR A 19 -3.47 23.79 -27.71
C THR A 19 -4.14 23.78 -29.08
N GLY A 20 -4.46 22.57 -29.57
CA GLY A 20 -5.22 22.39 -30.79
C GLY A 20 -6.70 22.71 -30.54
N PRO A 21 -7.42 23.23 -31.55
CA PRO A 21 -8.85 23.44 -31.45
C PRO A 21 -9.56 22.11 -31.12
N ILE A 22 -10.47 22.15 -30.16
CA ILE A 22 -11.26 20.97 -29.75
C ILE A 22 -12.22 20.64 -30.89
N SER A 23 -11.93 19.56 -31.61
CA SER A 23 -12.88 19.01 -32.58
C SER A 23 -14.02 18.31 -31.83
N ARG A 24 -15.21 18.91 -31.82
CA ARG A 24 -16.43 18.31 -31.25
C ARG A 24 -16.68 16.89 -31.82
N ARG A 25 -16.38 16.68 -33.11
CA ARG A 25 -16.49 15.36 -33.76
C ARG A 25 -15.56 14.31 -33.14
N ARG A 26 -14.30 14.67 -32.84
CA ARG A 26 -13.37 13.74 -32.18
C ARG A 26 -13.79 13.43 -30.75
N VAL A 27 -14.25 14.43 -30.00
CA VAL A 27 -14.78 14.21 -28.64
C VAL A 27 -15.97 13.26 -28.70
N ALA A 28 -16.95 13.53 -29.56
CA ALA A 28 -18.12 12.66 -29.73
C ALA A 28 -17.74 11.24 -30.16
N GLY A 29 -16.77 11.08 -31.08
CA GLY A 29 -16.28 9.78 -31.50
C GLY A 29 -15.63 8.97 -30.37
N VAL A 30 -14.84 9.60 -29.50
CA VAL A 30 -14.25 8.93 -28.33
C VAL A 30 -15.32 8.52 -27.33
N PHE A 31 -16.32 9.37 -27.07
CA PHE A 31 -17.46 9.01 -26.21
C PHE A 31 -18.29 7.88 -26.80
N ALA A 32 -18.56 7.90 -28.11
CA ALA A 32 -19.28 6.84 -28.80
C ALA A 32 -18.54 5.50 -28.73
N LEU A 33 -17.22 5.50 -28.93
CA LEU A 33 -16.39 4.30 -28.79
C LEU A 33 -16.38 3.77 -27.36
N ALA A 34 -16.23 4.66 -26.37
CA ALA A 34 -16.24 4.28 -24.96
C ALA A 34 -17.61 3.72 -24.54
N ALA A 35 -18.70 4.31 -25.03
CA ALA A 35 -20.06 3.81 -24.81
C ALA A 35 -20.30 2.47 -25.50
N ALA A 36 -19.85 2.29 -26.74
CA ALA A 36 -19.94 1.02 -27.46
C ALA A 36 -19.18 -0.10 -26.72
N LEU A 37 -17.97 0.18 -26.24
CA LEU A 37 -17.19 -0.77 -25.44
C LEU A 37 -17.91 -1.12 -24.13
N LEU A 38 -18.51 -0.13 -23.46
CA LEU A 38 -19.30 -0.35 -22.24
C LEU A 38 -20.51 -1.26 -22.52
N VAL A 39 -21.24 -1.03 -23.62
CA VAL A 39 -22.37 -1.87 -24.01
C VAL A 39 -21.91 -3.30 -24.30
N LEU A 40 -20.80 -3.48 -25.03
CA LEU A 40 -20.25 -4.81 -25.32
C LEU A 40 -19.87 -5.55 -24.03
N VAL A 41 -19.21 -4.89 -23.08
CA VAL A 41 -18.85 -5.49 -21.79
C VAL A 41 -20.09 -5.79 -20.95
N ALA A 42 -21.10 -4.92 -20.95
CA ALA A 42 -22.36 -5.16 -20.26
C ALA A 42 -23.13 -6.35 -20.85
N MET A 43 -23.16 -6.48 -22.18
CA MET A 43 -23.75 -7.64 -22.85
C MET A 43 -22.99 -8.91 -22.48
N ALA A 44 -21.66 -8.91 -22.55
CA ALA A 44 -20.84 -10.05 -22.13
C ALA A 44 -21.12 -10.44 -20.67
N HIS A 45 -21.18 -9.45 -19.76
CA HIS A 45 -21.51 -9.64 -18.35
C HIS A 45 -22.87 -10.30 -18.16
N LEU A 46 -23.89 -9.85 -18.89
CA LEU A 46 -25.25 -10.39 -18.82
C LEU A 46 -25.37 -11.80 -19.40
N THR A 47 -24.45 -12.24 -20.25
CA THR A 47 -24.47 -13.58 -20.85
C THR A 47 -23.66 -14.62 -20.07
N GLN A 48 -22.72 -14.19 -19.23
CA GLN A 48 -21.91 -15.09 -18.41
C GLN A 48 -22.54 -15.34 -17.04
N GLY A 49 -22.36 -16.54 -16.49
CA GLY A 49 -22.82 -16.87 -15.14
C GLY A 49 -22.63 -18.33 -14.79
N THR A 50 -23.14 -18.72 -13.63
CA THR A 50 -23.18 -20.11 -13.17
C THR A 50 -24.36 -20.89 -13.77
N SER A 51 -25.38 -20.20 -14.27
CA SER A 51 -26.53 -20.78 -14.96
C SER A 51 -26.26 -20.98 -16.46
N SER A 52 -26.95 -21.92 -17.09
CA SER A 52 -26.92 -22.18 -18.55
C SER A 52 -27.49 -21.05 -19.43
N VAL A 53 -28.13 -20.04 -18.83
CA VAL A 53 -28.72 -18.88 -19.51
C VAL A 53 -27.71 -18.16 -20.41
N GLY A 54 -27.91 -18.28 -21.72
CA GLY A 54 -27.09 -17.68 -22.77
C GLY A 54 -27.74 -16.45 -23.44
N ALA A 55 -27.09 -15.93 -24.48
CA ALA A 55 -27.57 -14.75 -25.20
C ALA A 55 -28.92 -14.95 -25.90
N LEU A 56 -29.16 -16.15 -26.44
CA LEU A 56 -30.42 -16.49 -27.11
C LEU A 56 -31.59 -16.56 -26.13
N ASP A 57 -31.35 -17.00 -24.90
CA ASP A 57 -32.39 -17.10 -23.87
C ASP A 57 -32.79 -15.69 -23.38
N LEU A 58 -31.83 -14.77 -23.27
CA LEU A 58 -32.11 -13.36 -23.00
C LEU A 58 -32.93 -12.71 -24.12
N LEU A 59 -32.70 -13.08 -25.38
CA LEU A 59 -33.53 -12.61 -26.50
C LEU A 59 -34.94 -13.21 -26.47
N ARG A 60 -35.06 -14.50 -26.12
CA ARG A 60 -36.36 -15.17 -25.93
C ARG A 60 -37.16 -14.60 -24.76
N LEU A 61 -36.48 -14.08 -23.74
CA LEU A 61 -37.11 -13.37 -22.63
C LEU A 61 -37.82 -12.09 -23.11
N LEU A 62 -37.27 -11.37 -24.10
CA LEU A 62 -37.93 -10.19 -24.69
C LEU A 62 -39.24 -10.56 -25.42
N THR A 63 -39.36 -11.81 -25.87
CA THR A 63 -40.59 -12.36 -26.46
C THR A 63 -41.49 -13.08 -25.45
N GLY A 64 -41.15 -13.07 -24.15
CA GLY A 64 -42.02 -13.48 -23.04
C GLY A 64 -41.96 -14.94 -22.60
N ALA A 65 -40.90 -15.70 -22.92
CA ALA A 65 -40.98 -17.16 -22.89
C ALA A 65 -40.21 -17.92 -21.78
N ASP A 66 -39.65 -17.29 -20.73
CA ASP A 66 -38.89 -18.04 -19.72
C ASP A 66 -38.76 -17.39 -18.32
N ASP A 67 -39.52 -17.89 -17.36
CA ASP A 67 -39.53 -17.46 -15.95
C ASP A 67 -38.24 -17.79 -15.19
N GLU A 68 -37.50 -18.83 -15.59
CA GLU A 68 -36.23 -19.17 -14.93
C GLU A 68 -35.12 -18.20 -15.34
N THR A 69 -35.01 -17.94 -16.65
CA THR A 69 -34.11 -16.92 -17.19
C THR A 69 -34.39 -15.54 -16.59
N ALA A 70 -35.68 -15.18 -16.44
CA ALA A 70 -36.09 -13.93 -15.80
C ALA A 70 -35.58 -13.82 -14.36
N ARG A 71 -35.76 -14.90 -13.57
CA ARG A 71 -35.34 -14.95 -12.16
C ARG A 71 -33.84 -14.85 -12.01
N VAL A 72 -33.05 -15.56 -12.82
CA VAL A 72 -31.59 -15.45 -12.80
C VAL A 72 -31.12 -14.03 -13.13
N LEU A 73 -31.76 -13.41 -14.13
CA LEU A 73 -31.44 -12.06 -14.57
C LEU A 73 -31.69 -11.03 -13.45
N VAL A 74 -32.87 -11.07 -12.82
CA VAL A 74 -33.28 -10.11 -11.78
C VAL A 74 -32.58 -10.37 -10.44
N ALA A 75 -32.39 -11.63 -10.06
CA ALA A 75 -31.83 -11.98 -8.76
C ALA A 75 -30.30 -11.85 -8.69
N SER A 76 -29.58 -12.03 -9.80
CA SER A 76 -28.10 -12.08 -9.78
C SER A 76 -27.43 -11.18 -10.81
N ARG A 77 -27.86 -11.21 -12.07
CA ARG A 77 -27.11 -10.56 -13.16
C ARG A 77 -27.30 -9.03 -13.19
N ILE A 78 -28.53 -8.55 -13.00
CA ILE A 78 -28.85 -7.11 -12.97
C ILE A 78 -28.23 -6.42 -11.75
N PRO A 79 -28.39 -6.91 -10.50
CA PRO A 79 -27.77 -6.28 -9.34
C PRO A 79 -26.24 -6.15 -9.48
N ARG A 80 -25.57 -7.20 -9.94
CA ARG A 80 -24.12 -7.21 -10.19
C ARG A 80 -23.69 -6.21 -11.27
N LEU A 81 -24.45 -6.14 -12.37
CA LEU A 81 -24.19 -5.17 -13.46
C LEU A 81 -24.34 -3.73 -12.97
N LEU A 82 -25.44 -3.43 -12.27
CA LEU A 82 -25.74 -2.10 -11.74
C LEU A 82 -24.72 -1.67 -10.68
N ALA A 83 -24.31 -2.58 -9.80
CA ALA A 83 -23.23 -2.33 -8.86
C ALA A 83 -21.91 -2.03 -9.58
N GLY A 84 -21.53 -2.83 -10.60
CA GLY A 84 -20.31 -2.58 -11.37
C GLY A 84 -20.32 -1.26 -12.14
N LEU A 85 -21.48 -0.85 -12.67
CA LEU A 85 -21.70 0.47 -13.27
C LEU A 85 -21.51 1.59 -12.24
N ALA A 86 -22.19 1.51 -11.10
CA ALA A 86 -22.11 2.51 -10.04
C ALA A 86 -20.69 2.65 -9.47
N VAL A 87 -20.04 1.53 -9.17
CA VAL A 87 -18.68 1.48 -8.61
C VAL A 87 -17.66 2.01 -9.62
N GLY A 88 -17.74 1.61 -10.88
CA GLY A 88 -16.86 2.09 -11.94
C GLY A 88 -16.97 3.61 -12.15
N VAL A 89 -18.20 4.14 -12.21
CA VAL A 89 -18.43 5.59 -12.29
C VAL A 89 -17.88 6.29 -11.06
N ALA A 90 -18.24 5.83 -9.86
CA ALA A 90 -17.85 6.46 -8.61
C ALA A 90 -16.32 6.52 -8.44
N LEU A 91 -15.61 5.41 -8.63
CA LEU A 91 -14.16 5.35 -8.51
C LEU A 91 -13.46 6.14 -9.64
N GLY A 92 -13.97 6.08 -10.87
CA GLY A 92 -13.43 6.85 -12.00
C GLY A 92 -13.52 8.37 -11.77
N PHE A 93 -14.66 8.86 -11.28
CA PHE A 93 -14.87 10.26 -10.92
C PHE A 93 -14.05 10.69 -9.70
N ALA A 94 -14.09 9.92 -8.61
CA ALA A 94 -13.32 10.21 -7.40
C ALA A 94 -11.81 10.27 -7.69
N GLY A 95 -11.31 9.32 -8.47
CA GLY A 95 -9.93 9.29 -8.96
C GLY A 95 -9.55 10.51 -9.78
N ALA A 96 -10.34 10.83 -10.80
CA ALA A 96 -10.12 12.00 -11.65
C ALA A 96 -10.12 13.31 -10.83
N ALA A 97 -11.03 13.45 -9.88
CA ALA A 97 -11.12 14.60 -8.98
C ALA A 97 -9.87 14.72 -8.07
N LEU A 98 -9.46 13.63 -7.42
CA LEU A 98 -8.31 13.62 -6.51
C LEU A 98 -6.99 13.83 -7.23
N GLN A 99 -6.77 13.22 -8.39
CA GLN A 99 -5.56 13.44 -9.19
C GLN A 99 -5.43 14.89 -9.63
N SER A 100 -6.55 15.53 -9.95
CA SER A 100 -6.58 16.91 -10.41
C SER A 100 -6.32 17.88 -9.27
N LEU A 101 -6.95 17.64 -8.12
CA LEU A 101 -6.75 18.44 -6.93
C LEU A 101 -5.32 18.33 -6.39
N THR A 102 -4.77 17.12 -6.40
CA THR A 102 -3.43 16.85 -5.88
C THR A 102 -2.34 17.21 -6.88
N ARG A 103 -2.69 17.43 -8.15
CA ARG A 103 -1.77 17.54 -9.28
C ARG A 103 -0.79 16.36 -9.34
N ASN A 104 -1.27 15.19 -8.92
CA ASN A 104 -0.51 13.96 -8.91
C ASN A 104 -1.32 12.86 -9.61
N PRO A 105 -0.87 12.36 -10.77
CA PRO A 105 -1.57 11.29 -11.50
C PRO A 105 -1.61 9.96 -10.73
N LEU A 106 -0.88 9.85 -9.62
CA LEU A 106 -0.84 8.67 -8.76
C LEU A 106 -1.75 8.78 -7.53
N ALA A 107 -2.44 9.91 -7.35
CA ALA A 107 -3.42 10.00 -6.28
C ALA A 107 -4.60 9.06 -6.58
N SER A 108 -5.00 8.27 -5.58
CA SER A 108 -6.18 7.42 -5.62
C SER A 108 -7.07 7.70 -4.41
N PRO A 109 -8.37 7.38 -4.49
CA PRO A 109 -9.28 7.45 -3.33
C PRO A 109 -8.80 6.63 -2.12
N ASP A 110 -8.05 5.56 -2.35
CA ASP A 110 -7.47 4.71 -1.30
C ASP A 110 -6.55 5.50 -0.35
N THR A 111 -5.94 6.59 -0.85
CA THR A 111 -5.08 7.48 -0.06
C THR A 111 -5.84 8.26 1.02
N LEU A 112 -7.17 8.20 1.07
CA LEU A 112 -8.00 8.84 2.09
C LEU A 112 -8.47 7.87 3.19
N ALA A 113 -7.92 6.65 3.23
CA ALA A 113 -8.24 5.61 4.20
C ALA A 113 -9.71 5.15 4.23
N VAL A 114 -10.53 5.53 3.24
CA VAL A 114 -11.95 5.17 3.16
C VAL A 114 -12.14 3.64 3.15
N ASN A 115 -11.37 2.93 2.32
CA ASN A 115 -11.43 1.47 2.23
C ASN A 115 -11.08 0.81 3.57
N ALA A 116 -10.01 1.28 4.21
CA ALA A 116 -9.53 0.71 5.47
C ALA A 116 -10.52 0.97 6.62
N GLY A 117 -11.15 2.14 6.66
CA GLY A 117 -12.21 2.47 7.62
C GLY A 117 -13.46 1.63 7.44
N ALA A 118 -13.92 1.46 6.19
CA ALA A 118 -15.08 0.63 5.89
C ALA A 118 -14.84 -0.84 6.26
N HIS A 119 -13.67 -1.38 5.91
CA HIS A 119 -13.31 -2.77 6.21
C HIS A 119 -13.17 -3.01 7.71
N LEU A 120 -12.52 -2.10 8.44
CA LEU A 120 -12.44 -2.18 9.89
C LEU A 120 -13.82 -2.14 10.54
N ALA A 121 -14.74 -1.28 10.07
CA ALA A 121 -16.07 -1.18 10.66
C ALA A 121 -16.87 -2.48 10.55
N ILE A 122 -16.84 -3.13 9.39
CA ILE A 122 -17.53 -4.42 9.18
C ILE A 122 -16.84 -5.53 9.99
N VAL A 123 -15.50 -5.60 9.96
CA VAL A 123 -14.74 -6.62 10.70
C VAL A 123 -14.93 -6.46 12.20
N ALA A 124 -14.94 -5.24 12.73
CA ALA A 124 -15.22 -4.98 14.14
C ALA A 124 -16.66 -5.35 14.51
N ALA A 125 -17.64 -5.02 13.67
CA ALA A 125 -19.03 -5.40 13.90
C ALA A 125 -19.19 -6.94 13.96
N ALA A 126 -18.56 -7.66 13.02
CA ALA A 126 -18.57 -9.11 12.99
C ALA A 126 -17.82 -9.72 14.19
N ALA A 127 -16.62 -9.23 14.49
CA ALA A 127 -15.78 -9.75 15.58
C ALA A 127 -16.44 -9.63 16.96
N PHE A 128 -17.15 -8.52 17.22
CA PHE A 128 -17.82 -8.27 18.50
C PHE A 128 -19.30 -8.67 18.52
N GLY A 129 -19.83 -9.27 17.45
CA GLY A 129 -21.23 -9.68 17.37
C GLY A 129 -22.22 -8.51 17.41
N LEU A 130 -21.82 -7.33 16.93
CA LEU A 130 -22.65 -6.13 16.93
C LEU A 130 -23.73 -6.22 15.83
N ALA A 131 -24.92 -6.67 16.20
CA ALA A 131 -26.11 -6.53 15.38
C ALA A 131 -26.66 -5.10 15.56
N LEU A 132 -26.50 -4.23 14.57
CA LEU A 132 -27.15 -2.91 14.55
C LEU A 132 -28.45 -3.01 13.75
N PRO A 133 -29.64 -3.07 14.39
CA PRO A 133 -30.90 -3.28 13.69
C PRO A 133 -31.23 -2.15 12.71
N ALA A 134 -30.71 -0.95 12.97
CA ALA A 134 -30.98 0.26 12.21
C ALA A 134 -30.01 0.50 11.05
N LEU A 135 -28.86 -0.19 11.00
CA LEU A 135 -27.85 0.01 9.96
C LEU A 135 -27.53 -1.33 9.29
N PRO A 136 -28.00 -1.59 8.06
CA PRO A 136 -27.52 -2.73 7.31
C PRO A 136 -25.99 -2.66 7.16
N ALA A 137 -25.34 -3.80 6.92
CA ALA A 137 -23.87 -3.88 6.80
C ALA A 137 -23.29 -2.82 5.84
N GLY A 138 -24.03 -2.44 4.81
CA GLY A 138 -23.64 -1.37 3.90
C GLY A 138 -23.57 0.03 4.55
N GLY A 139 -24.47 0.36 5.47
CA GLY A 139 -24.45 1.60 6.24
C GLY A 139 -23.26 1.67 7.21
N LEU A 140 -22.90 0.53 7.81
CA LEU A 140 -21.70 0.39 8.64
C LEU A 140 -20.42 0.65 7.83
N ALA A 141 -20.29 0.02 6.66
CA ALA A 141 -19.16 0.23 5.75
C ALA A 141 -19.04 1.70 5.35
N PHE A 142 -20.17 2.31 4.97
CA PHE A 142 -20.24 3.70 4.56
C PHE A 142 -19.81 4.66 5.67
N GLY A 143 -20.38 4.49 6.87
CA GLY A 143 -20.06 5.29 8.05
C GLY A 143 -18.58 5.13 8.48
N GLY A 144 -18.07 3.91 8.49
CA GLY A 144 -16.66 3.62 8.80
C GLY A 144 -15.70 4.30 7.81
N GLY A 145 -16.01 4.26 6.52
CA GLY A 145 -15.24 4.93 5.48
C GLY A 145 -15.24 6.46 5.62
N LEU A 146 -16.40 7.06 5.90
CA LEU A 146 -16.52 8.50 6.16
C LEU A 146 -15.77 8.93 7.43
N ALA A 147 -15.85 8.13 8.50
CA ALA A 147 -15.14 8.41 9.75
C ALA A 147 -13.62 8.40 9.56
N ALA A 148 -13.09 7.41 8.83
CA ALA A 148 -11.67 7.34 8.50
C ALA A 148 -11.22 8.54 7.65
N ALA A 149 -11.98 8.91 6.62
CA ALA A 149 -11.68 10.09 5.81
C ALA A 149 -11.75 11.40 6.63
N GLY A 150 -12.72 11.51 7.54
CA GLY A 150 -12.83 12.63 8.48
C GLY A 150 -11.59 12.77 9.37
N LEU A 151 -11.10 11.65 9.91
CA LEU A 151 -9.85 11.61 10.68
C LEU A 151 -8.66 12.07 9.82
N VAL A 152 -8.54 11.57 8.58
CA VAL A 152 -7.48 11.99 7.65
C VAL A 152 -7.53 13.49 7.38
N LEU A 153 -8.72 14.05 7.15
CA LEU A 153 -8.91 15.49 6.94
C LEU A 153 -8.51 16.31 8.17
N ALA A 154 -8.87 15.86 9.38
CA ALA A 154 -8.47 16.50 10.63
C ALA A 154 -6.92 16.48 10.82
N LEU A 155 -6.28 15.37 10.44
CA LEU A 155 -4.84 15.18 10.50
C LEU A 155 -4.06 15.92 9.39
N SER A 156 -4.71 16.41 8.34
CA SER A 156 -4.04 17.03 7.19
C SER A 156 -3.88 18.56 7.31
N GLY A 157 -4.78 19.22 8.05
CA GLY A 157 -4.80 20.67 8.25
C GLY A 157 -5.12 21.49 6.98
N GLY A 158 -5.33 22.81 7.13
CA GLY A 158 -5.58 23.73 6.00
C GLY A 158 -4.30 24.32 5.39
N GLY A 159 -4.26 24.56 4.06
CA GLY A 159 -3.20 25.31 3.36
C GLY A 159 -2.63 24.63 2.10
N GLN A 160 -1.65 25.26 1.43
CA GLN A 160 -0.98 24.69 0.23
C GLN A 160 -0.22 23.39 0.54
N ALA A 161 0.41 23.27 1.72
CA ALA A 161 1.05 22.05 2.21
C ALA A 161 0.04 20.92 2.56
N ALA A 162 -1.27 21.15 2.43
CA ALA A 162 -2.29 20.15 2.75
C ALA A 162 -2.27 18.94 1.81
N THR A 163 -1.86 19.08 0.54
CA THR A 163 -1.97 17.98 -0.43
C THR A 163 -1.01 16.82 -0.14
N THR A 164 0.28 17.11 0.09
CA THR A 164 1.25 16.06 0.44
C THR A 164 0.95 15.48 1.81
N ARG A 165 0.55 16.32 2.78
CA ARG A 165 0.13 15.88 4.11
C ARG A 165 -1.12 15.00 4.07
N LEU A 166 -2.05 15.28 3.17
CA LEU A 166 -3.27 14.49 2.97
C LEU A 166 -2.94 13.05 2.59
N ILE A 167 -2.07 12.88 1.59
CA ILE A 167 -1.65 11.56 1.14
C ILE A 167 -0.90 10.82 2.26
N LEU A 168 0.02 11.50 2.96
CA LEU A 168 0.81 10.87 4.03
C LEU A 168 -0.02 10.52 5.27
N ALA A 169 -0.91 11.42 5.69
CA ALA A 169 -1.83 11.18 6.80
C ALA A 169 -2.78 10.04 6.45
N GLY A 170 -3.33 10.03 5.24
CA GLY A 170 -4.25 8.99 4.83
C GLY A 170 -3.61 7.63 4.58
N SER A 171 -2.40 7.55 4.00
CA SER A 171 -1.67 6.29 3.91
C SER A 171 -1.33 5.74 5.30
N ALA A 172 -0.91 6.60 6.24
CA ALA A 172 -0.65 6.20 7.61
C ALA A 172 -1.95 5.70 8.27
N THR A 173 -3.02 6.48 8.27
CA THR A 173 -4.32 6.06 8.82
C THR A 173 -4.78 4.74 8.20
N ALA A 174 -4.69 4.56 6.88
CA ALA A 174 -5.05 3.32 6.22
C ALA A 174 -4.26 2.12 6.77
N MET A 175 -2.93 2.25 6.91
CA MET A 175 -2.08 1.18 7.45
C MET A 175 -2.45 0.83 8.90
N ALA A 176 -2.71 1.81 9.77
CA ALA A 176 -3.15 1.54 11.15
C ALA A 176 -4.48 0.78 11.19
N LEU A 177 -5.47 1.24 10.42
CA LEU A 177 -6.79 0.60 10.37
C LEU A 177 -6.67 -0.82 9.80
N SER A 178 -5.87 -1.02 8.73
CA SER A 178 -5.62 -2.35 8.16
C SER A 178 -4.91 -3.31 9.13
N SER A 179 -3.97 -2.82 9.95
CA SER A 179 -3.32 -3.65 10.98
C SER A 179 -4.31 -4.09 12.06
N LEU A 180 -5.21 -3.20 12.47
CA LEU A 180 -6.27 -3.54 13.42
C LEU A 180 -7.29 -4.52 12.81
N THR A 181 -7.66 -4.33 11.53
CA THR A 181 -8.52 -5.27 10.81
C THR A 181 -7.90 -6.66 10.75
N MET A 182 -6.60 -6.76 10.39
CA MET A 182 -5.90 -8.04 10.32
C MET A 182 -5.80 -8.70 11.70
N LEU A 183 -5.61 -7.91 12.77
CA LEU A 183 -5.62 -8.41 14.14
C LEU A 183 -6.99 -9.03 14.50
N LEU A 184 -8.08 -8.31 14.26
CA LEU A 184 -9.42 -8.80 14.55
C LEU A 184 -9.77 -10.07 13.77
N MET A 185 -9.35 -10.15 12.51
CA MET A 185 -9.54 -11.34 11.70
C MET A 185 -8.78 -12.56 12.22
N LEU A 186 -7.59 -12.35 12.79
CA LEU A 186 -6.80 -13.43 13.41
C LEU A 186 -7.37 -13.86 14.78
N LEU A 187 -7.88 -12.93 15.58
CA LEU A 187 -8.43 -13.23 16.90
C LEU A 187 -9.83 -13.84 16.84
N PHE A 188 -10.64 -13.42 15.86
CA PHE A 188 -12.03 -13.83 15.70
C PHE A 188 -12.21 -14.51 14.34
N GLU A 189 -11.37 -15.50 14.03
CA GLU A 189 -11.34 -16.19 12.74
C GLU A 189 -12.72 -16.71 12.33
N GLN A 190 -13.44 -17.36 13.25
CA GLN A 190 -14.78 -17.90 13.00
C GLN A 190 -15.84 -16.82 12.75
N ALA A 191 -15.76 -15.69 13.47
CA ALA A 191 -16.72 -14.60 13.31
C ALA A 191 -16.46 -13.75 12.05
N THR A 192 -15.25 -13.82 11.49
CA THR A 192 -14.80 -12.97 10.38
C THR A 192 -14.62 -13.73 9.06
N ILE A 193 -15.19 -14.95 8.96
CA ILE A 193 -15.18 -15.76 7.74
C ILE A 193 -15.71 -14.95 6.55
N GLY A 194 -15.02 -15.04 5.41
CA GLY A 194 -15.37 -14.35 4.17
C GLY A 194 -15.01 -12.85 4.14
N LEU A 195 -14.70 -12.22 5.30
CA LEU A 195 -14.34 -10.80 5.34
C LEU A 195 -12.95 -10.51 4.75
N PHE A 196 -12.10 -11.54 4.62
CA PHE A 196 -10.87 -11.44 3.83
C PHE A 196 -11.17 -11.19 2.34
N ALA A 197 -12.04 -12.00 1.75
CA ALA A 197 -12.44 -11.86 0.35
C ALA A 197 -13.21 -10.55 0.13
N TRP A 198 -14.10 -10.19 1.07
CA TRP A 198 -14.81 -8.91 1.05
C TRP A 198 -13.84 -7.72 1.02
N GLY A 199 -12.77 -7.75 1.83
CA GLY A 199 -11.73 -6.72 1.87
C GLY A 199 -10.94 -6.55 0.57
N ASN A 200 -11.08 -7.48 -0.38
CA ASN A 200 -10.46 -7.44 -1.70
C ASN A 200 -11.46 -7.12 -2.82
N GLY A 201 -12.73 -6.81 -2.49
CA GLY A 201 -13.72 -6.28 -3.42
C GLY A 201 -14.31 -7.29 -4.42
N SER A 202 -15.60 -7.56 -4.31
CA SER A 202 -16.35 -8.47 -5.19
C SER A 202 -17.72 -7.92 -5.55
N LEU A 203 -18.11 -8.04 -6.83
CA LEU A 203 -19.45 -7.71 -7.30
C LEU A 203 -20.48 -8.81 -7.02
N VAL A 204 -20.05 -9.97 -6.52
CA VAL A 204 -20.92 -11.15 -6.34
C VAL A 204 -22.01 -10.92 -5.30
N GLN A 205 -21.69 -10.15 -4.25
CA GLN A 205 -22.60 -9.86 -3.14
C GLN A 205 -23.45 -8.59 -3.40
N ALA A 206 -23.55 -8.16 -4.66
CA ALA A 206 -24.28 -6.96 -5.03
C ALA A 206 -25.79 -7.12 -4.80
N ASP A 207 -26.35 -6.23 -3.98
CA ASP A 207 -27.77 -6.17 -3.70
C ASP A 207 -28.43 -4.97 -4.40
N LEU A 208 -29.65 -5.18 -4.91
CA LEU A 208 -30.42 -4.15 -5.59
C LEU A 208 -30.92 -3.09 -4.60
N ALA A 209 -31.24 -3.46 -3.36
CA ALA A 209 -31.65 -2.47 -2.36
C ALA A 209 -30.48 -1.55 -1.99
N ALA A 210 -29.28 -2.10 -1.77
CA ALA A 210 -28.08 -1.28 -1.57
C ALA A 210 -27.78 -0.34 -2.77
N PHE A 211 -27.92 -0.84 -4.02
CA PHE A 211 -27.76 -0.01 -5.21
C PHE A 211 -28.78 1.13 -5.27
N THR A 212 -30.08 0.83 -5.07
CA THR A 212 -31.14 1.85 -5.16
C THR A 212 -31.01 2.94 -4.09
N GLN A 213 -30.48 2.62 -2.90
CA GLN A 213 -30.20 3.59 -1.85
C GLN A 213 -29.00 4.50 -2.18
N LEU A 214 -27.95 3.95 -2.81
CA LEU A 214 -26.70 4.69 -3.07
C LEU A 214 -26.66 5.37 -4.44
N ALA A 215 -27.44 4.90 -5.42
CA ALA A 215 -27.48 5.49 -6.76
C ALA A 215 -27.83 6.99 -6.77
N PRO A 216 -28.81 7.50 -5.98
CA PRO A 216 -29.08 8.93 -5.89
C PRO A 216 -27.89 9.73 -5.33
N VAL A 217 -27.19 9.17 -4.33
CA VAL A 217 -26.02 9.78 -3.70
C VAL A 217 -24.86 9.88 -4.71
N ILE A 218 -24.60 8.80 -5.43
CA ILE A 218 -23.57 8.75 -6.50
C ILE A 218 -23.94 9.73 -7.61
N GLY A 219 -25.19 9.72 -8.07
CA GLY A 219 -25.69 10.60 -9.13
C GLY A 219 -25.54 12.07 -8.77
N LEU A 220 -25.95 12.47 -7.56
CA LEU A 220 -25.81 13.84 -7.07
C LEU A 220 -24.33 14.26 -7.02
N ALA A 221 -23.45 13.41 -6.46
CA ALA A 221 -22.03 13.71 -6.37
C ALA A 221 -21.35 13.85 -7.74
N VAL A 222 -21.73 13.01 -8.71
CA VAL A 222 -21.28 13.10 -10.10
C VAL A 222 -21.71 14.43 -10.73
N VAL A 223 -22.99 14.80 -10.61
CA VAL A 223 -23.51 16.07 -11.15
C VAL A 223 -22.77 17.26 -10.56
N LEU A 224 -22.57 17.27 -9.23
CA LEU A 224 -21.84 18.33 -8.54
C LEU A 224 -20.37 18.40 -8.99
N LEU A 225 -19.68 17.28 -9.16
CA LEU A 225 -18.31 17.27 -9.68
C LEU A 225 -18.20 17.79 -11.12
N VAL A 226 -19.14 17.43 -11.99
CA VAL A 226 -19.19 17.96 -13.37
C VAL A 226 -19.44 19.47 -13.35
N ALA A 227 -20.34 19.96 -12.49
CA ALA A 227 -20.61 21.38 -12.32
C ALA A 227 -19.36 22.14 -11.81
N LEU A 228 -18.58 21.53 -10.92
CA LEU A 228 -17.30 22.05 -10.44
C LEU A 228 -16.15 21.92 -11.45
N GLY A 229 -16.35 21.30 -12.61
CA GLY A 229 -15.29 21.06 -13.60
C GLY A 229 -14.54 22.31 -14.02
N HIS A 230 -15.22 23.45 -14.19
CA HIS A 230 -14.55 24.70 -14.54
C HIS A 230 -13.66 25.23 -13.40
N ARG A 231 -14.10 25.06 -12.14
CA ARG A 231 -13.31 25.42 -10.96
C ARG A 231 -12.06 24.54 -10.85
N LEU A 232 -12.17 23.27 -11.21
CA LEU A 232 -11.02 22.35 -11.30
C LEU A 232 -10.05 22.73 -12.43
N ASP A 233 -10.56 23.19 -13.58
CA ASP A 233 -9.72 23.71 -14.67
C ASP A 233 -8.92 24.94 -14.22
N ILE A 234 -9.55 25.86 -13.47
CA ILE A 234 -8.86 27.04 -12.90
C ILE A 234 -7.82 26.62 -11.86
N LEU A 235 -8.17 25.70 -10.95
CA LEU A 235 -7.24 25.17 -9.94
C LEU A 235 -6.01 24.50 -10.56
N ALA A 236 -6.14 23.91 -11.75
CA ALA A 236 -5.03 23.30 -12.47
C ALA A 236 -3.96 24.32 -12.91
N LEU A 237 -4.31 25.61 -13.04
CA LEU A 237 -3.37 26.70 -13.35
C LEU A 237 -2.47 27.09 -12.17
N GLY A 238 -2.79 26.63 -10.96
CA GLY A 238 -2.07 26.95 -9.73
C GLY A 238 -2.93 27.69 -8.70
N ASP A 239 -2.61 27.50 -7.42
CA ASP A 239 -3.38 28.02 -6.29
C ASP A 239 -3.41 29.57 -6.29
N ASP A 240 -2.28 30.21 -6.61
CA ASP A 240 -2.17 31.68 -6.61
C ASP A 240 -2.99 32.27 -7.77
N THR A 241 -2.85 31.71 -8.97
CA THR A 241 -3.63 32.09 -10.16
C THR A 241 -5.13 31.89 -9.92
N ALA A 242 -5.52 30.77 -9.31
CA ALA A 242 -6.92 30.49 -8.99
C ALA A 242 -7.49 31.50 -7.99
N THR A 243 -6.71 31.90 -6.99
CA THR A 243 -7.11 32.91 -6.00
C THR A 243 -7.31 34.28 -6.64
N VAL A 244 -6.42 34.69 -7.55
CA VAL A 244 -6.54 35.94 -8.32
C VAL A 244 -7.78 35.93 -9.23
N LEU A 245 -8.14 34.76 -9.78
CA LEU A 245 -9.36 34.57 -10.58
C LEU A 245 -10.65 34.48 -9.73
N GLY A 246 -10.59 34.76 -8.43
CA GLY A 246 -11.74 34.85 -7.52
C GLY A 246 -12.22 33.51 -6.95
N LEU A 247 -11.43 32.44 -7.09
CA LEU A 247 -11.81 31.12 -6.60
C LEU A 247 -11.34 30.92 -5.15
N ASP A 248 -12.27 30.59 -4.24
CA ASP A 248 -11.93 30.13 -2.89
C ASP A 248 -11.32 28.72 -2.96
N VAL A 249 -9.99 28.67 -2.99
CA VAL A 249 -9.21 27.43 -3.16
C VAL A 249 -9.49 26.46 -2.02
N ARG A 250 -9.64 26.96 -0.79
CA ARG A 250 -9.82 26.12 0.39
C ARG A 250 -11.20 25.46 0.37
N ARG A 251 -12.27 26.23 0.14
CA ARG A 251 -13.63 25.68 0.07
C ARG A 251 -13.78 24.74 -1.11
N THR A 252 -13.30 25.13 -2.29
CA THR A 252 -13.39 24.29 -3.48
C THR A 252 -12.65 22.96 -3.28
N ARG A 253 -11.44 22.99 -2.71
CA ARG A 253 -10.69 21.79 -2.34
C ARG A 253 -11.46 20.90 -1.39
N LEU A 254 -11.99 21.46 -0.31
CA LEU A 254 -12.76 20.71 0.68
C LEU A 254 -13.98 20.04 0.05
N THR A 255 -14.78 20.79 -0.73
CA THR A 255 -15.96 20.26 -1.41
C THR A 255 -15.59 19.11 -2.36
N VAL A 256 -14.55 19.27 -3.17
CA VAL A 256 -14.10 18.22 -4.11
C VAL A 256 -13.63 16.98 -3.36
N VAL A 257 -12.88 17.13 -2.25
CA VAL A 257 -12.47 15.98 -1.43
C VAL A 257 -13.68 15.30 -0.82
N LEU A 258 -14.63 16.05 -0.25
CA LEU A 258 -15.84 15.47 0.34
C LEU A 258 -16.67 14.68 -0.69
N LEU A 259 -16.81 15.21 -1.91
CA LEU A 259 -17.51 14.50 -3.00
C LEU A 259 -16.75 13.24 -3.44
N ALA A 260 -15.41 13.30 -3.52
CA ALA A 260 -14.61 12.12 -3.85
C ALA A 260 -14.67 11.05 -2.75
N VAL A 261 -14.64 11.47 -1.48
CA VAL A 261 -14.82 10.59 -0.31
C VAL A 261 -16.20 9.94 -0.33
N LEU A 262 -17.25 10.71 -0.61
CA LEU A 262 -18.62 10.22 -0.71
C LEU A 262 -18.78 9.16 -1.80
N LEU A 263 -18.22 9.42 -3.00
CA LEU A 263 -18.21 8.46 -4.10
C LEU A 263 -17.41 7.20 -3.75
N SER A 264 -16.24 7.36 -3.13
CA SER A 264 -15.40 6.23 -2.71
C SER A 264 -16.10 5.38 -1.64
N ALA A 265 -16.75 6.00 -0.65
CA ALA A 265 -17.46 5.28 0.40
C ALA A 265 -18.66 4.53 -0.18
N ALA A 266 -19.43 5.15 -1.07
CA ALA A 266 -20.54 4.49 -1.76
C ALA A 266 -20.07 3.30 -2.61
N ALA A 267 -18.95 3.44 -3.32
CA ALA A 267 -18.36 2.34 -4.10
C ALA A 267 -17.95 1.16 -3.22
N VAL A 268 -17.26 1.44 -2.10
CA VAL A 268 -16.82 0.41 -1.15
C VAL A 268 -18.02 -0.27 -0.48
N THR A 269 -19.08 0.45 -0.19
CA THR A 269 -20.31 -0.13 0.35
C THR A 269 -20.98 -1.10 -0.62
N LEU A 270 -20.97 -0.81 -1.93
CA LEU A 270 -21.64 -1.65 -2.92
C LEU A 270 -20.88 -2.94 -3.26
N ALA A 271 -19.55 -2.89 -3.28
CA ALA A 271 -18.74 -3.99 -3.81
C ALA A 271 -17.51 -4.33 -2.97
N GLY A 272 -17.33 -3.71 -1.80
CA GLY A 272 -16.07 -3.76 -1.05
C GLY A 272 -14.95 -2.95 -1.71
N PRO A 273 -13.74 -2.96 -1.13
CA PRO A 273 -12.60 -2.22 -1.65
C PRO A 273 -12.13 -2.74 -3.01
N ILE A 274 -12.38 -1.99 -4.09
CA ILE A 274 -11.82 -2.28 -5.42
C ILE A 274 -10.64 -1.35 -5.69
N GLY A 275 -9.43 -1.92 -5.66
CA GLY A 275 -8.18 -1.20 -5.87
C GLY A 275 -7.96 -0.74 -7.31
N PHE A 276 -7.08 0.26 -7.49
CA PHE A 276 -6.54 0.73 -8.77
C PHE A 276 -7.51 1.35 -9.79
N VAL A 277 -8.82 1.14 -9.71
CA VAL A 277 -9.78 1.70 -10.69
C VAL A 277 -9.71 3.22 -10.72
N GLY A 278 -9.76 3.86 -9.55
CA GLY A 278 -9.65 5.33 -9.43
C GLY A 278 -8.27 5.89 -9.79
N LEU A 279 -7.24 5.04 -9.85
CA LEU A 279 -5.93 5.44 -10.35
C LEU A 279 -5.87 5.29 -11.88
N CYS A 280 -6.23 4.11 -12.39
CA CYS A 280 -6.08 3.72 -13.79
C CYS A 280 -7.01 4.48 -14.73
N ALA A 281 -8.29 4.63 -14.38
CA ALA A 281 -9.28 5.21 -15.27
C ALA A 281 -8.93 6.63 -15.74
N PRO A 282 -8.70 7.62 -14.83
CA PRO A 282 -8.29 8.96 -15.25
C PRO A 282 -6.92 8.99 -15.95
N VAL A 283 -5.99 8.10 -15.60
CA VAL A 283 -4.69 8.04 -16.27
C VAL A 283 -4.83 7.56 -17.71
N ILE A 284 -5.62 6.51 -17.95
CA ILE A 284 -5.94 6.02 -19.31
C ILE A 284 -6.57 7.15 -20.13
N VAL A 285 -7.52 7.88 -19.55
CA VAL A 285 -8.15 9.03 -20.22
C VAL A 285 -7.15 10.14 -20.55
N ARG A 286 -6.21 10.46 -19.65
CA ARG A 286 -5.16 11.45 -19.91
C ARG A 286 -4.20 10.98 -21.01
N LEU A 287 -3.92 9.68 -21.13
CA LEU A 287 -3.08 9.13 -22.20
C LEU A 287 -3.73 9.30 -23.59
N LEU A 288 -5.07 9.34 -23.66
CA LEU A 288 -5.80 9.67 -24.89
C LEU A 288 -5.59 11.12 -25.33
N GLY A 289 -4.95 11.98 -24.53
CA GLY A 289 -4.64 13.37 -24.90
C GLY A 289 -3.78 13.52 -26.16
N ARG A 290 -3.07 12.45 -26.57
CA ARG A 290 -2.36 12.41 -27.87
C ARG A 290 -3.32 12.36 -29.06
N VAL A 291 -4.47 11.71 -28.88
CA VAL A 291 -5.51 11.51 -29.90
C VAL A 291 -6.57 12.62 -29.82
N LEU A 292 -6.87 13.08 -28.60
CA LEU A 292 -7.88 14.08 -28.30
C LEU A 292 -7.29 15.31 -27.58
N PRO A 293 -6.80 16.32 -28.34
CA PRO A 293 -6.40 17.60 -27.78
C PRO A 293 -7.57 18.22 -27.00
N GLY A 294 -7.36 18.51 -25.71
CA GLY A 294 -8.39 19.06 -24.81
C GLY A 294 -9.03 18.07 -23.83
N VAL A 295 -8.63 16.79 -23.83
CA VAL A 295 -9.10 15.80 -22.83
C VAL A 295 -8.84 16.22 -21.39
N HIS A 296 -7.89 17.13 -21.16
CA HIS A 296 -7.55 17.66 -19.84
C HIS A 296 -8.63 18.55 -19.23
N ARG A 297 -9.59 19.05 -20.02
CA ARG A 297 -10.73 19.82 -19.48
C ARG A 297 -11.58 18.90 -18.62
N HIS A 298 -11.86 19.29 -17.38
CA HIS A 298 -12.52 18.43 -16.41
C HIS A 298 -13.93 18.00 -16.84
N ARG A 299 -14.63 18.83 -17.63
CA ARG A 299 -15.92 18.48 -18.23
C ARG A 299 -15.88 17.26 -19.17
N ILE A 300 -14.71 16.96 -19.76
CA ILE A 300 -14.49 15.78 -20.62
C ILE A 300 -13.82 14.68 -19.81
N LEU A 301 -12.79 15.04 -19.03
CA LEU A 301 -12.02 14.10 -18.23
C LEU A 301 -12.90 13.33 -17.24
N LEU A 302 -13.78 14.02 -16.49
CA LEU A 302 -14.57 13.40 -15.43
C LEU A 302 -15.53 12.32 -15.99
N PRO A 303 -16.43 12.62 -16.95
CA PRO A 303 -17.36 11.61 -17.46
C PRO A 303 -16.65 10.47 -18.17
N LEU A 304 -15.61 10.76 -18.96
CA LEU A 304 -14.87 9.73 -19.66
C LEU A 304 -14.11 8.81 -18.69
N SER A 305 -13.60 9.37 -17.57
CA SER A 305 -12.98 8.56 -16.50
C SER A 305 -14.00 7.66 -15.81
N GLY A 306 -15.24 8.12 -15.64
CA GLY A 306 -16.34 7.28 -15.17
C GLY A 306 -16.61 6.09 -16.10
N ILE A 307 -16.73 6.33 -17.41
CA ILE A 307 -16.98 5.26 -18.41
C ILE A 307 -15.81 4.26 -18.44
N VAL A 308 -14.56 4.75 -18.47
CA VAL A 308 -13.38 3.88 -18.44
C VAL A 308 -13.32 3.10 -17.11
N GLY A 309 -13.71 3.72 -15.99
CA GLY A 309 -13.82 3.05 -14.70
C GLY A 309 -14.80 1.87 -14.74
N VAL A 310 -15.98 2.04 -15.35
CA VAL A 310 -16.95 0.95 -15.59
C VAL A 310 -16.34 -0.17 -16.42
N VAL A 311 -15.69 0.18 -17.53
CA VAL A 311 -15.06 -0.82 -18.42
C VAL A 311 -13.99 -1.62 -17.67
N ILE A 312 -13.20 -0.99 -16.80
CA ILE A 312 -12.20 -1.69 -15.98
C ILE A 312 -12.88 -2.64 -15.00
N VAL A 313 -13.89 -2.18 -14.26
CA VAL A 313 -14.56 -2.96 -13.22
C VAL A 313 -15.31 -4.15 -13.83
N LEU A 314 -16.24 -3.89 -14.76
CA LEU A 314 -17.02 -4.95 -15.40
C LEU A 314 -16.16 -5.82 -16.31
N GLY A 315 -15.18 -5.24 -17.01
CA GLY A 315 -14.26 -6.00 -17.86
C GLY A 315 -13.41 -6.97 -17.04
N SER A 316 -12.99 -6.57 -15.85
CA SER A 316 -12.25 -7.44 -14.93
C SER A 316 -13.11 -8.60 -14.41
N ASP A 317 -14.36 -8.32 -14.07
CA ASP A 317 -15.35 -9.31 -13.63
C ASP A 317 -15.72 -10.32 -14.72
N VAL A 318 -15.90 -9.85 -15.96
CA VAL A 318 -16.16 -10.67 -17.14
C VAL A 318 -14.92 -11.51 -17.51
N LEU A 319 -13.73 -10.91 -17.47
CA LEU A 319 -12.49 -11.63 -17.77
C LEU A 319 -12.27 -12.79 -16.81
N LEU A 320 -12.53 -12.57 -15.52
CA LEU A 320 -12.38 -13.58 -14.48
C LEU A 320 -13.28 -14.80 -14.74
N ARG A 321 -14.56 -14.57 -15.03
CA ARG A 321 -15.53 -15.63 -15.37
C ARG A 321 -15.23 -16.30 -16.71
N ALA A 322 -14.70 -15.57 -17.68
CA ALA A 322 -14.28 -16.15 -18.95
C ALA A 322 -13.07 -17.10 -18.81
N VAL A 323 -12.12 -16.78 -17.93
CA VAL A 323 -10.89 -17.57 -17.75
C VAL A 323 -11.09 -18.75 -16.81
N LEU A 324 -11.80 -18.57 -15.70
CA LEU A 324 -11.97 -19.60 -14.66
C LEU A 324 -13.28 -20.38 -14.79
N GLY A 325 -14.18 -19.98 -15.69
CA GLY A 325 -15.53 -20.51 -15.78
C GLY A 325 -16.50 -19.88 -14.79
N GLY A 326 -17.75 -20.35 -14.80
CA GLY A 326 -18.87 -19.76 -14.08
C GLY A 326 -18.69 -19.76 -12.55
N GLN A 327 -18.46 -20.93 -11.93
CA GLN A 327 -18.39 -21.03 -10.46
C GLN A 327 -17.07 -20.48 -9.90
N ALA A 328 -15.92 -21.00 -10.34
CA ALA A 328 -14.62 -20.54 -9.84
C ALA A 328 -14.37 -19.05 -10.12
N GLY A 329 -14.92 -18.50 -11.22
CA GLY A 329 -14.85 -17.07 -11.51
C GLY A 329 -15.76 -16.18 -10.65
N VAL A 330 -16.73 -16.76 -9.94
CA VAL A 330 -17.55 -16.05 -8.95
C VAL A 330 -16.83 -16.00 -7.60
N ASP A 331 -16.12 -17.05 -7.20
CA ASP A 331 -15.47 -17.09 -5.89
C ASP A 331 -14.32 -16.09 -5.77
N VAL A 332 -13.65 -15.77 -6.89
CA VAL A 332 -12.52 -14.83 -6.88
C VAL A 332 -12.99 -13.37 -6.86
N PRO A 333 -12.46 -12.52 -5.94
CA PRO A 333 -12.79 -11.11 -5.90
C PRO A 333 -12.35 -10.36 -7.17
N THR A 334 -13.25 -9.56 -7.74
CA THR A 334 -12.96 -8.68 -8.88
C THR A 334 -11.80 -7.71 -8.64
N GLY A 335 -11.55 -7.32 -7.38
CA GLY A 335 -10.43 -6.46 -7.00
C GLY A 335 -9.06 -7.08 -7.28
N VAL A 336 -8.96 -8.41 -7.32
CA VAL A 336 -7.72 -9.11 -7.71
C VAL A 336 -7.31 -8.75 -9.13
N VAL A 337 -8.24 -8.87 -10.08
CA VAL A 337 -7.97 -8.64 -11.51
C VAL A 337 -7.72 -7.16 -11.78
N THR A 338 -8.51 -6.26 -11.18
CA THR A 338 -8.30 -4.81 -11.31
C THR A 338 -6.93 -4.37 -10.74
N THR A 339 -6.50 -4.96 -9.63
CA THR A 339 -5.18 -4.71 -9.03
C THR A 339 -4.04 -5.21 -9.90
N LEU A 340 -4.16 -6.41 -10.49
CA LEU A 340 -3.17 -6.93 -11.44
C LEU A 340 -3.06 -6.06 -12.69
N PHE A 341 -4.20 -5.65 -13.26
CA PHE A 341 -4.25 -4.73 -14.39
C PHE A 341 -3.59 -3.39 -14.04
N GLY A 342 -3.90 -2.84 -12.87
CA GLY A 342 -3.35 -1.58 -12.39
C GLY A 342 -1.85 -1.63 -12.10
N ALA A 343 -1.37 -2.72 -11.52
CA ALA A 343 0.06 -2.97 -11.33
C ALA A 343 0.81 -2.99 -12.67
N ALA A 344 0.29 -3.71 -13.66
CA ALA A 344 0.88 -3.75 -15.00
C ALA A 344 0.89 -2.36 -15.68
N LEU A 345 -0.21 -1.61 -15.57
CA LEU A 345 -0.30 -0.25 -16.08
C LEU A 345 0.71 0.69 -15.40
N LEU A 346 0.85 0.63 -14.06
CA LEU A 346 1.82 1.42 -13.32
C LEU A 346 3.26 1.12 -13.74
N VAL A 347 3.63 -0.16 -13.90
CA VAL A 347 4.96 -0.53 -14.41
C VAL A 347 5.19 0.05 -15.81
N TRP A 348 4.20 -0.05 -16.69
CA TRP A 348 4.28 0.50 -18.05
C TRP A 348 4.42 2.02 -18.05
N LEU A 349 3.67 2.73 -17.21
CA LEU A 349 3.76 4.18 -17.02
C LEU A 349 5.13 4.58 -16.48
N ALA A 350 5.59 3.92 -15.42
CA ALA A 350 6.87 4.21 -14.76
C ALA A 350 8.05 4.07 -15.74
N ARG A 351 8.01 3.08 -16.64
CA ARG A 351 9.02 2.90 -17.70
C ARG A 351 8.98 3.99 -18.78
N ARG A 352 7.85 4.68 -18.95
CA ARG A 352 7.68 5.77 -19.93
C ARG A 352 7.92 7.15 -19.35
N HIS A 353 7.78 7.32 -18.04
CA HIS A 353 8.10 8.57 -17.36
C HIS A 353 9.60 8.86 -17.48
N ARG A 354 9.92 10.01 -18.08
CA ARG A 354 11.23 10.62 -17.95
C ARG A 354 11.31 11.24 -16.58
N ASP A 355 12.44 11.03 -15.93
CA ASP A 355 12.71 11.47 -14.56
C ASP A 355 12.23 12.91 -14.39
N ALA A 356 11.34 13.12 -13.41
CA ALA A 356 11.05 14.47 -12.98
C ALA A 356 12.39 15.09 -12.57
N GLY A 357 12.67 16.31 -13.03
CA GLY A 357 13.87 17.04 -12.63
C GLY A 357 14.03 17.08 -11.10
N PRO A 358 15.19 17.52 -10.60
CA PRO A 358 15.62 17.30 -9.21
C PRO A 358 14.46 17.42 -8.24
N THR A 359 14.12 16.29 -7.60
CA THR A 359 13.04 16.22 -6.63
C THR A 359 13.24 17.34 -5.62
N ARG A 360 12.19 18.16 -5.41
CA ARG A 360 12.21 19.20 -4.37
C ARG A 360 12.72 18.54 -3.10
N ARG A 361 13.85 19.05 -2.58
CA ARG A 361 14.39 18.63 -1.28
C ARG A 361 13.22 18.62 -0.30
N PRO A 362 12.87 17.50 0.35
CA PRO A 362 12.04 17.59 1.54
C PRO A 362 12.73 18.60 2.46
N PRO A 363 12.00 19.49 3.17
CA PRO A 363 12.60 20.45 4.07
C PRO A 363 13.55 19.67 4.98
N GLY A 364 14.85 19.84 4.77
CA GLY A 364 15.86 19.16 5.53
C GLY A 364 15.64 19.60 6.97
N GLY A 365 15.14 18.70 7.81
CA GLY A 365 15.15 18.93 9.24
C GLY A 365 16.58 19.35 9.58
N HIS A 366 16.73 20.52 10.20
CA HIS A 366 18.02 21.09 10.56
C HIS A 366 18.86 19.98 11.21
N ALA A 367 19.85 19.47 10.49
CA ALA A 367 20.75 18.46 11.02
C ALA A 367 21.66 19.18 11.99
N ALA A 368 21.19 19.34 13.23
CA ALA A 368 22.01 19.88 14.30
C ALA A 368 23.30 19.05 14.36
N VAL A 369 24.44 19.71 14.23
CA VAL A 369 25.74 19.04 14.38
C VAL A 369 25.85 18.63 15.84
N ARG A 370 25.49 17.38 16.14
CA ARG A 370 25.58 16.83 17.50
C ARG A 370 27.04 16.54 17.84
N SER A 371 27.42 16.77 19.10
CA SER A 371 28.77 16.47 19.60
C SER A 371 29.05 14.96 19.57
N ARG A 372 30.34 14.60 19.58
CA ARG A 372 30.76 13.18 19.67
C ARG A 372 30.28 12.54 20.98
N ALA A 373 30.35 13.27 22.08
CA ALA A 373 29.86 12.81 23.39
C ALA A 373 28.37 12.46 23.34
N PHE A 374 27.53 13.34 22.80
CA PHE A 374 26.09 13.07 22.64
C PHE A 374 25.83 11.83 21.78
N HIS A 375 26.57 11.67 20.67
CA HIS A 375 26.44 10.47 19.84
C HIS A 375 26.77 9.19 20.60
N LEU A 376 27.87 9.18 21.37
CA LEU A 376 28.24 8.03 22.20
C LEU A 376 27.19 7.75 23.27
N THR A 377 26.65 8.77 23.94
CA THR A 377 25.56 8.61 24.90
C THR A 377 24.31 8.01 24.26
N VAL A 378 23.92 8.45 23.06
CA VAL A 378 22.78 7.86 22.35
C VAL A 378 23.05 6.39 22.02
N VAL A 379 24.25 6.06 21.53
CA VAL A 379 24.62 4.67 21.22
C VAL A 379 24.61 3.80 22.47
N THR A 380 25.15 4.27 23.60
CA THR A 380 25.16 3.49 24.85
C THR A 380 23.75 3.31 25.40
N VAL A 381 22.90 4.33 25.35
CA VAL A 381 21.49 4.22 25.76
C VAL A 381 20.72 3.26 24.86
N CYS A 382 20.89 3.35 23.52
CA CYS A 382 20.26 2.42 22.60
C CYS A 382 20.78 0.98 22.77
N ALA A 383 22.07 0.80 23.08
CA ALA A 383 22.65 -0.51 23.34
C ALA A 383 22.09 -1.11 24.65
N ALA A 384 22.00 -0.31 25.71
CA ALA A 384 21.37 -0.73 26.96
C ALA A 384 19.89 -1.06 26.77
N ALA A 385 19.16 -0.27 25.98
CA ALA A 385 17.77 -0.55 25.64
C ALA A 385 17.62 -1.83 24.81
N ALA A 386 18.53 -2.11 23.86
CA ALA A 386 18.52 -3.34 23.08
C ALA A 386 18.77 -4.58 23.96
N VAL A 387 19.77 -4.52 24.85
CA VAL A 387 20.03 -5.57 25.84
C VAL A 387 18.83 -5.74 26.76
N GLY A 388 18.27 -4.65 27.27
CA GLY A 388 17.07 -4.66 28.11
C GLY A 388 15.87 -5.28 27.40
N ALA A 389 15.65 -4.99 26.12
CA ALA A 389 14.57 -5.58 25.32
C ALA A 389 14.77 -7.09 25.10
N VAL A 390 16.00 -7.54 24.88
CA VAL A 390 16.33 -8.97 24.75
C VAL A 390 16.12 -9.70 26.08
N VAL A 391 16.63 -9.13 27.19
CA VAL A 391 16.44 -9.69 28.53
C VAL A 391 14.96 -9.74 28.89
N LEU A 392 14.22 -8.65 28.67
CA LEU A 392 12.78 -8.61 28.88
C LEU A 392 12.06 -9.66 28.01
N GLY A 393 12.47 -9.83 26.76
CA GLY A 393 11.89 -10.83 25.87
C GLY A 393 12.12 -12.28 26.33
N MET A 394 13.22 -12.55 27.04
CA MET A 394 13.48 -13.84 27.67
C MET A 394 12.66 -14.04 28.95
N LEU A 395 12.49 -12.98 29.75
CA LEU A 395 11.76 -13.01 31.02
C LEU A 395 10.23 -13.06 30.84
N ALA A 396 9.70 -12.18 30.00
CA ALA A 396 8.27 -11.98 29.80
C ALA A 396 7.71 -12.88 28.69
N GLY A 397 6.45 -13.30 28.83
CA GLY A 397 5.75 -14.15 27.88
C GLY A 397 4.44 -14.68 28.46
N ASP A 398 4.03 -15.84 27.98
CA ASP A 398 2.94 -16.65 28.55
C ASP A 398 3.19 -17.03 30.02
N THR A 399 4.46 -17.30 30.35
CA THR A 399 4.93 -17.60 31.71
C THR A 399 6.05 -16.63 32.09
N TRP A 400 5.94 -15.96 33.24
CA TRP A 400 7.03 -15.09 33.70
C TRP A 400 8.14 -15.96 34.30
N VAL A 401 9.38 -15.77 33.82
CA VAL A 401 10.56 -16.42 34.39
C VAL A 401 11.43 -15.39 35.09
N LEU A 402 12.17 -15.81 36.12
CA LEU A 402 13.08 -14.94 36.84
C LEU A 402 14.44 -14.90 36.15
N PHE A 403 15.21 -13.85 36.42
CA PHE A 403 16.58 -13.74 35.91
C PHE A 403 17.46 -14.92 36.36
N GLY A 404 17.25 -15.42 37.58
CA GLY A 404 17.93 -16.60 38.09
C GLY A 404 17.67 -17.86 37.27
N ASP A 405 16.48 -18.00 36.68
CA ASP A 405 16.11 -19.15 35.84
C ASP A 405 16.88 -19.13 34.53
N ILE A 406 17.08 -17.95 33.94
CA ILE A 406 17.93 -17.79 32.74
C ILE A 406 19.37 -18.21 33.05
N VAL A 407 19.92 -17.75 34.18
CA VAL A 407 21.28 -18.12 34.60
C VAL A 407 21.39 -19.63 34.84
N ASN A 408 20.39 -20.24 35.47
CA ASN A 408 20.34 -21.67 35.70
C ASN A 408 20.21 -22.45 34.38
N TRP A 409 19.45 -21.96 33.41
CA TRP A 409 19.28 -22.59 32.09
C TRP A 409 20.58 -22.59 31.30
N VAL A 410 21.29 -21.45 31.25
CA VAL A 410 22.62 -21.38 30.64
C VAL A 410 23.61 -22.36 31.30
N ARG A 411 23.46 -22.61 32.60
CA ARG A 411 24.27 -23.56 33.36
C ARG A 411 23.78 -25.01 33.28
N GLY A 412 22.67 -25.29 32.59
CA GLY A 412 22.07 -26.63 32.50
C GLY A 412 21.46 -27.13 33.82
N ARG A 413 21.02 -26.22 34.70
CA ARG A 413 20.51 -26.52 36.06
C ARG A 413 19.01 -26.28 36.23
N THR A 414 18.30 -25.87 35.19
CA THR A 414 16.84 -25.65 35.24
C THR A 414 16.06 -26.96 35.20
N GLY A 415 14.89 -26.97 35.84
CA GLY A 415 13.93 -28.05 35.68
C GLY A 415 13.36 -28.12 34.25
N PRO A 416 12.80 -29.27 33.83
CA PRO A 416 12.38 -29.51 32.44
C PRO A 416 11.41 -28.47 31.87
N ALA A 417 10.48 -27.97 32.69
CA ALA A 417 9.50 -26.97 32.27
C ALA A 417 10.15 -25.63 31.88
N TYR A 418 11.04 -25.10 32.73
CA TYR A 418 11.76 -23.85 32.43
C TYR A 418 12.76 -24.01 31.29
N THR A 419 13.40 -25.18 31.18
CA THR A 419 14.26 -25.51 30.04
C THR A 419 13.47 -25.46 28.72
N PHE A 420 12.30 -26.11 28.66
CA PHE A 420 11.43 -26.08 27.47
C PHE A 420 11.00 -24.65 27.11
N VAL A 421 10.56 -23.86 28.10
CA VAL A 421 10.15 -22.46 27.89
C VAL A 421 11.31 -21.64 27.32
N LEU A 422 12.50 -21.75 27.90
CA LEU A 422 13.67 -20.97 27.48
C LEU A 422 14.24 -21.44 26.13
N ASP A 423 14.19 -22.74 25.85
CA ASP A 423 14.58 -23.33 24.55
C ASP A 423 13.68 -22.86 23.41
N GLN A 424 12.39 -22.62 23.67
CA GLN A 424 11.49 -22.02 22.69
C GLN A 424 11.62 -20.49 22.60
N ARG A 425 12.03 -19.82 23.68
CA ARG A 425 12.13 -18.35 23.74
C ARG A 425 13.37 -17.80 23.08
N TRP A 426 14.54 -18.40 23.31
CA TRP A 426 15.78 -17.81 22.82
C TRP A 426 15.83 -17.68 21.28
N PRO A 427 15.37 -18.65 20.46
CA PRO A 427 15.41 -18.51 19.00
C PRO A 427 14.44 -17.41 18.56
N ARG A 428 13.30 -17.32 19.24
CA ARG A 428 12.27 -16.32 19.00
C ARG A 428 12.76 -14.89 19.28
N VAL A 429 13.35 -14.67 20.45
CA VAL A 429 13.89 -13.37 20.86
C VAL A 429 15.07 -12.97 19.96
N ALA A 430 15.93 -13.92 19.61
CA ALA A 430 17.03 -13.70 18.68
C ALA A 430 16.54 -13.34 17.28
N ALA A 431 15.52 -14.06 16.76
CA ALA A 431 14.90 -13.76 15.47
C ALA A 431 14.32 -12.34 15.44
N ALA A 432 13.60 -11.93 16.49
CA ALA A 432 13.04 -10.59 16.63
C ALA A 432 14.13 -9.50 16.58
N ALA A 433 15.17 -9.65 17.41
CA ALA A 433 16.25 -8.68 17.49
C ALA A 433 17.04 -8.57 16.17
N LEU A 434 17.40 -9.70 15.57
CA LEU A 434 18.18 -9.76 14.34
C LEU A 434 17.37 -9.31 13.12
N ALA A 435 16.10 -9.69 13.01
CA ALA A 435 15.22 -9.20 11.94
C ALA A 435 15.03 -7.68 12.06
N GLY A 436 14.83 -7.16 13.28
CA GLY A 436 14.74 -5.72 13.53
C GLY A 436 16.00 -4.97 13.10
N ALA A 437 17.18 -5.48 13.45
CA ALA A 437 18.46 -4.94 13.02
C ALA A 437 18.61 -4.98 11.48
N ALA A 438 18.30 -6.12 10.85
CA ALA A 438 18.41 -6.30 9.40
C ALA A 438 17.50 -5.36 8.62
N LEU A 439 16.24 -5.23 9.04
CA LEU A 439 15.28 -4.31 8.44
C LEU A 439 15.69 -2.85 8.63
N ALA A 440 16.32 -2.49 9.75
CA ALA A 440 16.82 -1.14 9.98
C ALA A 440 18.05 -0.79 9.10
N VAL A 441 18.96 -1.74 8.89
CA VAL A 441 20.09 -1.56 7.95
C VAL A 441 19.56 -1.44 6.53
N ALA A 442 18.68 -2.35 6.10
CA ALA A 442 18.06 -2.30 4.79
C ALA A 442 17.26 -1.00 4.57
N GLY A 443 16.52 -0.54 5.59
CA GLY A 443 15.81 0.74 5.55
C GLY A 443 16.75 1.93 5.41
N THR A 444 17.85 1.93 6.16
CA THR A 444 18.87 2.98 6.07
C THR A 444 19.46 3.09 4.66
N THR A 445 19.81 1.96 4.04
CA THR A 445 20.40 1.92 2.69
C THR A 445 19.38 2.27 1.60
N VAL A 446 18.15 1.75 1.70
CA VAL A 446 17.07 2.07 0.74
C VAL A 446 16.71 3.55 0.81
N GLN A 447 16.59 4.16 2.00
CA GLN A 447 16.31 5.59 2.12
C GLN A 447 17.43 6.47 1.53
N ALA A 448 18.68 6.04 1.66
CA ALA A 448 19.83 6.74 1.08
C ALA A 448 19.82 6.68 -0.46
N VAL A 449 19.63 5.49 -1.04
CA VAL A 449 19.63 5.29 -2.49
C VAL A 449 18.41 5.95 -3.15
N CYS A 450 17.24 5.85 -2.51
CA CYS A 450 16.00 6.43 -3.02
C CYS A 450 15.89 7.93 -2.76
N ARG A 451 16.77 8.52 -1.93
CA ARG A 451 16.67 9.93 -1.48
C ARG A 451 15.30 10.27 -0.93
N ASN A 452 14.69 9.31 -0.23
CA ASN A 452 13.35 9.44 0.30
C ASN A 452 13.33 8.87 1.72
N PRO A 453 13.13 9.70 2.76
CA PRO A 453 13.10 9.25 4.15
C PRO A 453 11.89 8.36 4.47
N LEU A 454 10.93 8.24 3.54
CA LEU A 454 9.77 7.37 3.64
C LEU A 454 9.94 6.06 2.87
N ALA A 455 11.06 5.89 2.17
CA ALA A 455 11.34 4.64 1.50
C ALA A 455 11.57 3.53 2.54
N GLU A 456 10.83 2.44 2.42
CA GLU A 456 11.05 1.23 3.20
C GLU A 456 11.52 0.09 2.28
N PRO A 457 12.20 -0.94 2.79
CA PRO A 457 12.69 -2.04 1.96
C PRO A 457 11.59 -2.80 1.20
N GLY A 458 10.34 -2.75 1.68
CA GLY A 458 9.18 -3.34 0.99
C GLY A 458 8.96 -2.79 -0.42
N ILE A 459 9.39 -1.56 -0.70
CA ILE A 459 9.32 -0.97 -2.06
C ILE A 459 10.22 -1.69 -3.06
N LEU A 460 11.07 -2.62 -2.64
CA LEU A 460 11.86 -3.45 -3.55
C LEU A 460 11.06 -4.62 -4.13
N GLY A 461 9.75 -4.73 -3.84
CA GLY A 461 8.88 -5.83 -4.26
C GLY A 461 9.09 -7.11 -3.45
N ILE A 462 10.04 -7.10 -2.52
CA ILE A 462 10.48 -8.23 -1.68
C ILE A 462 9.31 -8.81 -0.89
N THR A 463 8.49 -7.95 -0.29
CA THR A 463 7.31 -8.34 0.49
C THR A 463 6.32 -9.15 -0.33
N GLY A 464 5.96 -8.65 -1.53
CA GLY A 464 5.03 -9.35 -2.43
C GLY A 464 5.60 -10.69 -2.91
N GLY A 465 6.88 -10.71 -3.31
CA GLY A 465 7.55 -11.93 -3.75
C GLY A 465 7.66 -12.99 -2.66
N ALA A 466 8.02 -12.60 -1.44
CA ALA A 466 8.10 -13.50 -0.30
C ALA A 466 6.74 -14.09 0.07
N GLY A 467 5.70 -13.25 0.07
CA GLY A 467 4.33 -13.70 0.29
C GLY A 467 3.86 -14.70 -0.75
N ILE A 468 4.13 -14.46 -2.04
CA ILE A 468 3.81 -15.44 -3.09
C ILE A 468 4.52 -16.77 -2.82
N GLY A 469 5.82 -16.75 -2.55
CA GLY A 469 6.60 -17.97 -2.30
C GLY A 469 6.09 -18.76 -1.09
N ALA A 470 5.85 -18.08 0.04
CA ALA A 470 5.38 -18.71 1.26
C ALA A 470 3.97 -19.27 1.13
N VAL A 471 3.03 -18.46 0.62
CA VAL A 471 1.62 -18.84 0.49
C VAL A 471 1.45 -19.94 -0.55
N SER A 472 2.20 -19.89 -1.66
CA SER A 472 2.18 -20.98 -2.65
C SER A 472 2.59 -22.31 -2.01
N LEU A 473 3.66 -22.33 -1.22
CA LEU A 473 4.11 -23.58 -0.59
C LEU A 473 3.15 -24.05 0.50
N LEU A 474 2.64 -23.14 1.34
CA LEU A 474 1.60 -23.42 2.33
C LEU A 474 0.35 -24.06 1.70
N THR A 475 0.00 -23.62 0.49
CA THR A 475 -1.23 -24.02 -0.19
C THR A 475 -1.05 -25.32 -0.97
N PHE A 476 -0.01 -25.41 -1.80
CA PHE A 476 0.17 -26.51 -2.74
C PHE A 476 1.06 -27.65 -2.20
N ALA A 477 1.78 -27.42 -1.10
CA ALA A 477 2.63 -28.41 -0.44
C ALA A 477 2.43 -28.37 1.09
N PRO A 478 1.24 -28.76 1.61
CA PRO A 478 0.90 -28.61 3.03
C PRO A 478 1.80 -29.42 3.98
N LEU A 479 2.48 -30.46 3.47
CA LEU A 479 3.47 -31.25 4.21
C LEU A 479 4.86 -30.61 4.25
N ALA A 480 5.06 -29.45 3.59
CA ALA A 480 6.34 -28.77 3.56
C ALA A 480 6.71 -28.26 4.95
N GLY A 481 7.92 -28.61 5.40
CA GLY A 481 8.46 -28.10 6.66
C GLY A 481 8.70 -26.58 6.63
N VAL A 482 8.80 -25.97 7.81
CA VAL A 482 8.97 -24.50 7.95
C VAL A 482 10.21 -23.98 7.23
N ALA A 483 11.28 -24.77 7.14
CA ALA A 483 12.49 -24.41 6.39
C ALA A 483 12.23 -24.25 4.89
N ALA A 484 11.41 -25.14 4.30
CA ALA A 484 11.05 -25.06 2.89
C ALA A 484 10.18 -23.83 2.61
N ILE A 485 9.22 -23.52 3.50
CA ILE A 485 8.38 -22.30 3.40
C ILE A 485 9.27 -21.05 3.46
N SER A 486 10.20 -21.01 4.42
CA SER A 486 11.15 -19.90 4.59
C SER A 486 12.08 -19.74 3.38
N GLY A 487 12.52 -20.86 2.79
CA GLY A 487 13.32 -20.88 1.57
C GLY A 487 12.56 -20.38 0.36
N ALA A 488 11.32 -20.85 0.15
CA ALA A 488 10.45 -20.39 -0.92
C ALA A 488 10.14 -18.89 -0.81
N ALA A 489 9.90 -18.40 0.41
CA ALA A 489 9.75 -16.96 0.68
C ALA A 489 11.01 -16.18 0.30
N GLY A 490 12.20 -16.70 0.65
CA GLY A 490 13.47 -16.05 0.34
C GLY A 490 13.74 -15.99 -1.17
N VAL A 491 13.50 -17.09 -1.88
CA VAL A 491 13.62 -17.14 -3.34
C VAL A 491 12.64 -16.18 -4.00
N GLY A 492 11.36 -16.19 -3.59
CA GLY A 492 10.35 -15.29 -4.10
C GLY A 492 10.69 -13.82 -3.89
N ALA A 493 11.24 -13.48 -2.72
CA ALA A 493 11.76 -12.14 -2.41
C ALA A 493 12.86 -11.69 -3.38
N ILE A 494 13.88 -12.52 -3.61
CA ILE A 494 15.00 -12.20 -4.50
C ILE A 494 14.56 -12.11 -5.96
N VAL A 495 13.65 -12.99 -6.41
CA VAL A 495 13.06 -12.93 -7.76
C VAL A 495 12.29 -11.62 -7.96
N ALA A 496 11.48 -11.22 -6.99
CA ALA A 496 10.75 -9.95 -7.05
C ALA A 496 11.70 -8.74 -7.07
N PHE A 497 12.75 -8.75 -6.25
CA PHE A 497 13.79 -7.70 -6.30
C PHE A 497 14.47 -7.64 -7.66
N ALA A 498 14.87 -8.78 -8.23
CA ALA A 498 15.50 -8.84 -9.55
C ALA A 498 14.57 -8.29 -10.65
N LEU A 499 13.26 -8.59 -10.57
CA LEU A 499 12.25 -8.04 -11.46
C LEU A 499 12.15 -6.51 -11.31
N VAL A 500 11.98 -6.00 -10.09
CA VAL A 500 11.86 -4.56 -9.81
C VAL A 500 13.11 -3.81 -10.28
N TYR A 501 14.30 -4.28 -9.90
CA TYR A 501 15.57 -3.67 -10.29
C TYR A 501 15.77 -3.73 -11.82
N GLY A 502 15.48 -4.88 -12.43
CA GLY A 502 15.61 -5.10 -13.87
C GLY A 502 14.69 -4.20 -14.71
N LEU A 503 13.47 -3.94 -14.24
CA LEU A 503 12.54 -3.02 -14.87
C LEU A 503 12.89 -1.54 -14.61
N ALA A 504 13.41 -1.23 -13.41
CA ALA A 504 13.74 0.14 -13.01
C ALA A 504 15.02 0.68 -13.68
N ARG A 505 16.03 -0.17 -13.91
CA ARG A 505 17.33 0.24 -14.48
C ARG A 505 17.29 0.71 -15.94
N HIS A 506 16.16 0.57 -16.63
CA HIS A 506 16.04 0.87 -18.06
C HIS A 506 16.32 2.36 -18.36
N ARG A 507 17.44 2.68 -19.03
CA ARG A 507 17.97 4.05 -19.27
C ARG A 507 18.48 4.77 -18.01
N GLY A 508 19.03 4.01 -17.06
CA GLY A 508 19.52 4.52 -15.78
C GLY A 508 18.49 4.31 -14.65
N LEU A 509 18.98 4.31 -13.41
CA LEU A 509 18.18 4.01 -12.23
C LEU A 509 17.70 5.31 -11.57
N SER A 510 16.45 5.71 -11.82
CA SER A 510 15.81 6.83 -11.13
C SER A 510 15.08 6.37 -9.88
N SER A 511 15.20 7.11 -8.78
CA SER A 511 14.58 6.77 -7.49
C SER A 511 13.05 6.67 -7.61
N ASP A 512 12.40 7.64 -8.27
CA ASP A 512 10.93 7.65 -8.44
C ASP A 512 10.43 6.40 -9.18
N ARG A 513 11.08 6.02 -10.28
CA ARG A 513 10.71 4.81 -11.04
C ARG A 513 10.90 3.55 -10.23
N LEU A 514 11.96 3.45 -9.44
CA LEU A 514 12.20 2.31 -8.56
C LEU A 514 11.05 2.16 -7.56
N VAL A 515 10.64 3.26 -6.91
CA VAL A 515 9.52 3.25 -5.95
C VAL A 515 8.19 2.87 -6.64
N LEU A 516 7.90 3.42 -7.83
CA LEU A 516 6.65 3.14 -8.54
C LEU A 516 6.55 1.70 -9.04
N ILE A 517 7.61 1.18 -9.66
CA ILE A 517 7.67 -0.22 -10.10
C ILE A 517 7.61 -1.15 -8.88
N GLY A 518 8.34 -0.80 -7.84
CA GLY A 518 8.34 -1.47 -6.56
C GLY A 518 6.96 -1.66 -5.94
N PHE A 519 6.24 -0.54 -5.78
CA PHE A 519 4.85 -0.51 -5.30
C PHE A 519 3.92 -1.32 -6.20
N ALA A 520 4.05 -1.19 -7.52
CA ALA A 520 3.24 -1.95 -8.46
C ALA A 520 3.47 -3.47 -8.35
N VAL A 521 4.73 -3.91 -8.27
CA VAL A 521 5.07 -5.34 -8.09
C VAL A 521 4.59 -5.85 -6.73
N TRP A 522 4.69 -5.05 -5.68
CA TRP A 522 4.15 -5.41 -4.36
C TRP A 522 2.64 -5.62 -4.42
N GLN A 523 1.87 -4.65 -4.94
CA GLN A 523 0.41 -4.76 -5.03
C GLN A 523 -0.03 -5.89 -5.96
N GLY A 524 0.67 -6.10 -7.09
CA GLY A 524 0.44 -7.26 -7.96
C GLY A 524 0.71 -8.58 -7.24
N GLY A 525 1.76 -8.63 -6.41
CA GLY A 525 2.05 -9.79 -5.56
C GLY A 525 0.97 -10.05 -4.52
N THR A 526 0.45 -9.01 -3.87
CA THR A 526 -0.70 -9.13 -2.96
C THR A 526 -1.95 -9.65 -3.68
N ALA A 527 -2.22 -9.20 -4.90
CA ALA A 527 -3.34 -9.73 -5.69
C ALA A 527 -3.16 -11.23 -6.01
N ILE A 528 -1.94 -11.66 -6.36
CA ILE A 528 -1.63 -13.09 -6.57
C ILE A 528 -1.81 -13.90 -5.28
N ILE A 529 -1.36 -13.36 -4.14
CA ILE A 529 -1.53 -14.00 -2.83
C ILE A 529 -3.02 -14.16 -2.51
N THR A 530 -3.82 -13.10 -2.68
CA THR A 530 -5.28 -13.16 -2.48
C THR A 530 -5.91 -14.20 -3.41
N PHE A 531 -5.51 -14.24 -4.68
CA PHE A 531 -5.98 -15.24 -5.63
C PHE A 531 -5.71 -16.67 -5.13
N ILE A 532 -4.49 -16.97 -4.68
CA ILE A 532 -4.12 -18.29 -4.15
C ILE A 532 -4.95 -18.61 -2.90
N ILE A 533 -5.08 -17.68 -1.95
CA ILE A 533 -5.83 -17.92 -0.70
C ILE A 533 -7.30 -18.20 -0.99
N VAL A 534 -7.94 -17.41 -1.86
CA VAL A 534 -9.38 -17.55 -2.13
C VAL A 534 -9.72 -18.76 -2.99
N THR A 535 -8.85 -19.15 -3.92
CA THR A 535 -9.06 -20.34 -4.77
C THR A 535 -8.63 -21.65 -4.10
N SER A 536 -8.06 -21.57 -2.90
CA SER A 536 -7.65 -22.72 -2.12
C SER A 536 -8.55 -22.93 -0.90
N ASP A 537 -8.14 -23.83 0.00
CA ASP A 537 -8.93 -24.21 1.16
C ASP A 537 -9.08 -23.04 2.16
N PRO A 538 -10.32 -22.56 2.44
CA PRO A 538 -10.58 -21.51 3.42
C PRO A 538 -9.96 -21.79 4.80
N TRP A 539 -9.80 -23.06 5.18
CA TRP A 539 -9.21 -23.46 6.47
C TRP A 539 -7.72 -23.12 6.61
N ASN A 540 -7.02 -22.80 5.52
CA ASN A 540 -5.62 -22.35 5.56
C ASN A 540 -5.48 -20.82 5.61
N THR A 541 -6.58 -20.06 5.56
CA THR A 541 -6.56 -18.60 5.57
C THR A 541 -5.88 -18.05 6.82
N GLY A 542 -6.21 -18.54 8.02
CA GLY A 542 -5.59 -18.10 9.27
C GLY A 542 -4.07 -18.30 9.29
N LYS A 543 -3.57 -19.41 8.74
CA LYS A 543 -2.12 -19.69 8.62
C LYS A 543 -1.44 -18.71 7.66
N ALA A 544 -2.05 -18.47 6.49
CA ALA A 544 -1.54 -17.52 5.51
C ALA A 544 -1.52 -16.09 6.06
N LEU A 545 -2.61 -15.65 6.71
CA LEU A 545 -2.69 -14.34 7.36
C LEU A 545 -1.68 -14.19 8.50
N THR A 546 -1.49 -15.23 9.32
CA THR A 546 -0.47 -15.22 10.38
C THR A 546 0.93 -15.03 9.79
N TRP A 547 1.25 -15.69 8.68
CA TRP A 547 2.54 -15.52 8.00
C TRP A 547 2.70 -14.12 7.40
N LEU A 548 1.67 -13.61 6.71
CA LEU A 548 1.66 -12.29 6.07
C LEU A 548 1.68 -11.13 7.09
N SER A 549 1.25 -11.38 8.32
CA SER A 549 1.24 -10.40 9.41
C SER A 549 2.60 -10.23 10.12
N GLY A 550 3.57 -11.11 9.83
CA GLY A 550 4.89 -11.11 10.47
C GLY A 550 4.83 -11.65 11.90
N SER A 551 5.22 -12.91 12.08
CA SER A 551 5.19 -13.60 13.37
C SER A 551 6.52 -14.29 13.68
N THR A 552 6.95 -14.08 14.91
CA THR A 552 8.08 -14.74 15.59
C THR A 552 7.64 -16.05 16.26
N TYR A 553 6.39 -16.48 16.07
CA TYR A 553 5.88 -17.73 16.63
C TYR A 553 6.52 -18.96 15.97
N GLY A 554 6.81 -19.98 16.79
CA GLY A 554 7.32 -21.28 16.34
C GLY A 554 8.70 -21.22 15.66
N ARG A 555 9.51 -20.20 15.96
CA ARG A 555 10.85 -20.06 15.36
C ARG A 555 11.85 -21.00 16.00
N THR A 556 12.71 -21.59 15.18
CA THR A 556 13.77 -22.49 15.63
C THR A 556 15.15 -21.91 15.39
N ALA A 557 16.16 -22.39 16.13
CA ALA A 557 17.54 -21.94 16.03
C ALA A 557 18.10 -21.88 14.59
N PRO A 558 17.89 -22.90 13.72
CA PRO A 558 18.41 -22.88 12.36
C PRO A 558 17.82 -21.76 11.49
N GLN A 559 16.64 -21.25 11.82
CA GLN A 559 16.00 -20.16 11.07
C GLN A 559 16.57 -18.78 11.40
N VAL A 560 17.25 -18.65 12.53
CA VAL A 560 17.92 -17.41 12.97
C VAL A 560 19.23 -17.20 12.22
N LEU A 561 19.92 -18.30 11.92
CA LEU A 561 21.27 -18.30 11.36
C LEU A 561 21.40 -17.54 10.03
N PRO A 562 20.48 -17.69 9.03
CA PRO A 562 20.57 -16.93 7.78
C PRO A 562 20.55 -15.42 7.97
N VAL A 563 19.76 -14.91 8.92
CA VAL A 563 19.68 -13.46 9.22
C VAL A 563 20.97 -12.99 9.87
N ALA A 564 21.51 -13.78 10.81
CA ALA A 564 22.78 -13.48 11.47
C ALA A 564 23.94 -13.43 10.46
N ILE A 565 24.02 -14.39 9.54
CA ILE A 565 25.03 -14.43 8.48
C ILE A 565 24.85 -13.23 7.54
N ALA A 566 23.61 -12.93 7.12
CA ALA A 566 23.35 -11.78 6.25
C ALA A 566 23.76 -10.45 6.90
N LEU A 567 23.51 -10.28 8.21
CA LEU A 567 23.97 -9.12 8.99
C LEU A 567 25.49 -9.05 9.07
N LEU A 568 26.14 -10.19 9.37
CA LEU A 568 27.59 -10.28 9.48
C LEU A 568 28.28 -9.88 8.16
N LEU A 569 27.71 -10.24 7.01
CA LEU A 569 28.23 -9.88 5.69
C LEU A 569 27.86 -8.45 5.27
N SER A 570 26.62 -8.03 5.51
CA SER A 570 26.09 -6.78 4.98
C SER A 570 26.48 -5.55 5.82
N ILE A 571 26.59 -5.66 7.14
CA ILE A 571 26.97 -4.52 7.99
C ILE A 571 28.37 -3.99 7.62
N PRO A 572 29.43 -4.82 7.52
CA PRO A 572 30.75 -4.35 7.10
C PRO A 572 30.72 -3.71 5.71
N ALA A 573 29.99 -4.32 4.76
CA ALA A 573 29.86 -3.79 3.40
C ALA A 573 29.17 -2.41 3.38
N VAL A 574 28.09 -2.24 4.14
CA VAL A 574 27.36 -0.95 4.26
C VAL A 574 28.20 0.09 4.99
N ILE A 575 28.95 -0.31 6.03
CA ILE A 575 29.90 0.58 6.72
C ILE A 575 30.99 1.03 5.76
N ALA A 576 31.57 0.14 4.96
CA ALA A 576 32.57 0.49 3.96
C ALA A 576 32.00 1.48 2.93
N ALA A 577 30.76 1.27 2.49
CA ALA A 577 30.04 2.13 1.54
C ALA A 577 29.45 3.41 2.15
N ARG A 578 29.63 3.70 3.45
CA ARG A 578 28.98 4.84 4.13
C ARG A 578 29.19 6.20 3.45
N ARG A 579 30.37 6.44 2.89
CA ARG A 579 30.69 7.69 2.17
C ARG A 579 29.92 7.77 0.86
N GLU A 580 29.82 6.67 0.13
CA GLU A 580 29.01 6.60 -1.09
C GLU A 580 27.53 6.80 -0.77
N LEU A 581 27.03 6.25 0.33
CA LEU A 581 25.65 6.48 0.79
C LEU A 581 25.39 7.94 1.19
N ASP A 582 26.34 8.59 1.88
CA ASP A 582 26.26 10.03 2.17
C ASP A 582 26.20 10.86 0.88
N LEU A 583 26.97 10.48 -0.15
CA LEU A 583 26.95 11.15 -1.46
C LEU A 583 25.65 10.89 -2.23
N LEU A 584 25.18 9.64 -2.27
CA LEU A 584 23.94 9.24 -2.93
C LEU A 584 22.71 9.94 -2.33
N ALA A 585 22.76 10.28 -1.04
CA ALA A 585 21.69 11.00 -0.35
C ALA A 585 21.62 12.49 -0.71
N LEU A 586 22.66 13.08 -1.32
CA LEU A 586 22.70 14.49 -1.72
C LEU A 586 21.94 14.73 -3.03
N ASP A 587 22.43 14.14 -4.13
CA ASP A 587 21.87 14.28 -5.48
C ASP A 587 22.44 13.19 -6.43
N ASP A 588 22.13 13.29 -7.73
CA ASP A 588 22.63 12.36 -8.76
C ASP A 588 23.96 12.79 -9.41
N ASP A 589 24.35 14.06 -9.29
CA ASP A 589 25.45 14.63 -10.08
C ASP A 589 26.76 14.68 -9.27
N THR A 590 26.67 15.09 -8.00
CA THR A 590 27.78 15.16 -7.04
C THR A 590 28.53 13.83 -6.93
N PRO A 591 27.88 12.66 -6.78
CA PRO A 591 28.63 11.39 -6.73
C PRO A 591 29.35 11.08 -8.05
N ARG A 592 28.77 11.45 -9.21
CA ARG A 592 29.39 11.23 -10.52
C ARG A 592 30.66 12.05 -10.69
N VAL A 593 30.61 13.32 -10.28
CA VAL A 593 31.76 14.23 -10.32
C VAL A 593 32.89 13.72 -9.42
N LEU A 594 32.54 13.12 -8.28
CA LEU A 594 33.49 12.53 -7.33
C LEU A 594 33.97 11.10 -7.73
N GLY A 595 33.63 10.63 -8.94
CA GLY A 595 34.11 9.36 -9.48
C GLY A 595 33.35 8.11 -9.01
N VAL A 596 32.22 8.26 -8.30
CA VAL A 596 31.40 7.13 -7.86
C VAL A 596 30.68 6.50 -9.05
N ARG A 597 30.87 5.19 -9.23
CA ARG A 597 30.13 4.39 -10.22
C ARG A 597 28.70 4.16 -9.73
N LEU A 598 27.84 5.16 -9.90
CA LEU A 598 26.47 5.20 -9.35
C LEU A 598 25.68 3.90 -9.49
N GLU A 599 25.64 3.31 -10.69
CA GLU A 599 24.83 2.11 -10.92
C GLU A 599 25.32 0.92 -10.12
N ARG A 600 26.65 0.77 -9.97
CA ARG A 600 27.24 -0.30 -9.15
C ARG A 600 27.01 -0.03 -7.67
N ALA A 601 27.22 1.20 -7.20
CA ALA A 601 26.97 1.59 -5.82
C ALA A 601 25.51 1.34 -5.43
N ARG A 602 24.56 1.70 -6.31
CA ARG A 602 23.13 1.44 -6.13
C ARG A 602 22.81 -0.05 -6.13
N LEU A 603 23.33 -0.82 -7.09
CA LEU A 603 23.10 -2.26 -7.15
C LEU A 603 23.60 -2.96 -5.88
N LEU A 604 24.80 -2.63 -5.41
CA LEU A 604 25.39 -3.24 -4.21
C LEU A 604 24.61 -2.84 -2.95
N ALA A 605 24.27 -1.56 -2.79
CA ALA A 605 23.50 -1.08 -1.64
C ALA A 605 22.09 -1.67 -1.59
N LEU A 606 21.38 -1.70 -2.72
CA LEU A 606 20.04 -2.28 -2.83
C LEU A 606 20.07 -3.81 -2.76
N GLY A 607 21.12 -4.45 -3.29
CA GLY A 607 21.34 -5.89 -3.17
C GLY A 607 21.59 -6.33 -1.73
N ALA A 608 22.40 -5.59 -0.98
CA ALA A 608 22.58 -5.81 0.46
C ALA A 608 21.27 -5.60 1.23
N ALA A 609 20.51 -4.55 0.90
CA ALA A 609 19.19 -4.33 1.47
C ALA A 609 18.24 -5.49 1.16
N ALA A 610 18.27 -6.00 -0.07
CA ALA A 610 17.43 -7.09 -0.51
C ALA A 610 17.77 -8.40 0.20
N LEU A 611 19.06 -8.72 0.36
CA LEU A 611 19.52 -9.88 1.11
C LEU A 611 19.09 -9.83 2.58
N LEU A 612 19.29 -8.68 3.25
CA LEU A 612 18.88 -8.49 4.64
C LEU A 612 17.37 -8.58 4.82
N THR A 613 16.61 -7.95 3.92
CA THR A 613 15.14 -7.98 3.99
C THR A 613 14.61 -9.38 3.69
N SER A 614 15.15 -10.05 2.66
CA SER A 614 14.76 -11.41 2.29
C SER A 614 15.00 -12.39 3.43
N THR A 615 16.19 -12.36 4.05
CA THR A 615 16.49 -13.26 5.17
C THR A 615 15.64 -12.95 6.40
N ALA A 616 15.42 -11.66 6.72
CA ALA A 616 14.53 -11.26 7.81
C ALA A 616 13.08 -11.72 7.59
N VAL A 617 12.56 -11.55 6.36
CA VAL A 617 11.18 -11.96 6.00
C VAL A 617 11.05 -13.47 5.97
N SER A 618 12.05 -14.21 5.47
CA SER A 618 12.08 -15.67 5.59
C SER A 618 12.04 -16.12 7.06
N ALA A 619 12.75 -15.41 7.94
CA ALA A 619 12.84 -15.78 9.34
C ALA A 619 11.59 -15.42 10.15
N VAL A 620 10.97 -14.25 9.95
CA VAL A 620 9.90 -13.74 10.84
C VAL A 620 8.61 -13.39 10.07
N GLY A 621 8.55 -13.62 8.77
CA GLY A 621 7.46 -13.15 7.93
C GLY A 621 7.55 -11.65 7.65
N VAL A 622 6.50 -11.08 7.08
CA VAL A 622 6.50 -9.69 6.63
C VAL A 622 6.33 -8.74 7.81
N ILE A 623 7.36 -7.97 8.14
CA ILE A 623 7.30 -6.88 9.12
C ILE A 623 7.49 -5.53 8.40
N GLY A 624 6.44 -4.72 8.36
CA GLY A 624 6.48 -3.35 7.85
C GLY A 624 7.00 -2.33 8.87
N PHE A 625 7.18 -1.07 8.44
CA PHE A 625 7.55 0.09 9.27
C PHE A 625 8.91 0.10 9.97
N VAL A 626 9.52 -1.04 10.32
CA VAL A 626 10.81 -1.04 11.03
C VAL A 626 11.90 -0.32 10.21
N GLY A 627 11.97 -0.63 8.92
CA GLY A 627 12.88 0.01 7.97
C GLY A 627 12.55 1.48 7.67
N LEU A 628 11.41 1.99 8.16
CA LEU A 628 11.04 3.40 8.08
C LEU A 628 11.33 4.12 9.40
N VAL A 629 10.79 3.62 10.51
CA VAL A 629 10.80 4.25 11.84
C VAL A 629 12.20 4.29 12.44
N ALA A 630 12.92 3.16 12.46
CA ALA A 630 14.23 3.08 13.10
C ALA A 630 15.27 4.04 12.48
N PRO A 631 15.48 4.07 11.15
CA PRO A 631 16.47 4.98 10.56
C PRO A 631 16.02 6.45 10.59
N HIS A 632 14.71 6.71 10.57
CA HIS A 632 14.18 8.07 10.75
C HIS A 632 14.43 8.59 12.17
N ALA A 633 14.13 7.78 13.20
CA ALA A 633 14.41 8.09 14.59
C ALA A 633 15.92 8.27 14.84
N ALA A 634 16.76 7.38 14.27
CA ALA A 634 18.21 7.53 14.33
C ALA A 634 18.68 8.87 13.75
N ARG A 635 18.16 9.28 12.59
CA ARG A 635 18.48 10.59 11.99
C ARG A 635 18.06 11.76 12.86
N ALA A 636 16.87 11.69 13.47
CA ALA A 636 16.38 12.72 14.38
C ALA A 636 17.25 12.85 15.64
N LEU A 637 17.81 11.74 16.14
CA LEU A 637 18.69 11.72 17.31
C LEU A 637 20.11 12.21 16.98
N VAL A 638 20.79 11.61 15.99
CA VAL A 638 22.25 11.79 15.81
C VAL A 638 22.65 12.55 14.55
N GLY A 639 21.68 13.01 13.75
CA GLY A 639 21.89 13.75 12.50
C GLY A 639 21.94 12.84 11.26
N GLY A 640 22.27 13.42 10.10
CA GLY A 640 22.13 12.74 8.80
C GLY A 640 23.30 11.84 8.34
N ARG A 641 24.47 11.91 8.98
CA ARG A 641 25.67 11.18 8.53
C ARG A 641 25.53 9.68 8.76
N HIS A 642 25.68 8.87 7.70
CA HIS A 642 25.49 7.42 7.78
C HIS A 642 26.41 6.73 8.79
N SER A 643 27.61 7.28 9.03
CA SER A 643 28.53 6.77 10.07
C SER A 643 27.95 6.81 11.48
N ARG A 644 27.01 7.72 11.76
CA ARG A 644 26.34 7.86 13.07
C ARG A 644 24.95 7.22 13.06
N VAL A 645 24.24 7.33 11.95
CA VAL A 645 22.88 6.78 11.80
C VAL A 645 22.89 5.27 11.89
N LEU A 646 23.85 4.60 11.23
CA LEU A 646 23.81 3.14 11.07
C LEU A 646 23.83 2.38 12.41
N PRO A 647 24.74 2.67 13.38
CA PRO A 647 24.74 1.97 14.68
C PRO A 647 23.44 2.22 15.47
N VAL A 648 22.93 3.45 15.45
CA VAL A 648 21.71 3.80 16.19
C VAL A 648 20.48 3.15 15.54
N ALA A 649 20.40 3.14 14.21
CA ALA A 649 19.31 2.51 13.48
C ALA A 649 19.25 1.00 13.74
N VAL A 650 20.40 0.30 13.70
CA VAL A 650 20.51 -1.13 14.02
C VAL A 650 19.93 -1.43 15.42
N LEU A 651 20.38 -0.69 16.43
CA LEU A 651 19.95 -0.88 17.82
C LEU A 651 18.47 -0.56 18.00
N LEU A 652 17.99 0.55 17.44
CA LEU A 652 16.57 0.91 17.49
C LEU A 652 15.69 -0.12 16.78
N GLY A 653 16.12 -0.64 15.63
CA GLY A 653 15.41 -1.69 14.90
C GLY A 653 15.25 -2.95 15.75
N ALA A 654 16.34 -3.40 16.38
CA ALA A 654 16.31 -4.53 17.31
C ALA A 654 15.36 -4.28 18.49
N VAL A 655 15.45 -3.11 19.13
CA VAL A 655 14.55 -2.72 20.24
C VAL A 655 13.09 -2.76 19.82
N VAL A 656 12.74 -2.13 18.70
CA VAL A 656 11.34 -2.01 18.25
C VAL A 656 10.72 -3.40 18.02
N VAL A 657 11.41 -4.28 17.30
CA VAL A 657 10.86 -5.61 17.00
C VAL A 657 10.87 -6.52 18.23
N SER A 658 11.91 -6.48 19.07
CA SER A 658 11.95 -7.27 20.31
C SER A 658 10.87 -6.85 21.31
N LEU A 659 10.62 -5.54 21.47
CA LEU A 659 9.54 -5.06 22.32
C LEU A 659 8.17 -5.40 21.73
N ALA A 660 7.99 -5.28 20.42
CA ALA A 660 6.75 -5.65 19.76
C ALA A 660 6.43 -7.15 19.89
N ASP A 661 7.44 -8.02 19.74
CA ASP A 661 7.31 -9.46 20.01
C ASP A 661 6.94 -9.74 21.46
N THR A 662 7.62 -9.09 22.41
CA THR A 662 7.37 -9.29 23.84
C THR A 662 5.97 -8.84 24.23
N LEU A 663 5.54 -7.67 23.77
CA LEU A 663 4.18 -7.16 23.96
C LEU A 663 3.15 -8.07 23.31
N GLY A 664 3.40 -8.54 22.08
CA GLY A 664 2.49 -9.42 21.37
C GLY A 664 2.27 -10.76 22.07
N ARG A 665 3.28 -11.27 22.79
CA ARG A 665 3.15 -12.48 23.62
C ARG A 665 2.47 -12.24 24.97
N ALA A 666 2.70 -11.08 25.58
CA ALA A 666 2.26 -10.82 26.95
C ALA A 666 0.86 -10.21 27.04
N ALA A 667 0.42 -9.46 26.02
CA ALA A 667 -0.78 -8.64 26.12
C ALA A 667 -2.10 -9.43 26.20
N ILE A 668 -2.18 -10.59 25.56
CA ILE A 668 -3.41 -11.39 25.45
C ILE A 668 -3.16 -12.90 25.69
N ALA A 669 -2.16 -13.23 26.52
CA ALA A 669 -1.80 -14.62 26.82
C ALA A 669 -3.04 -15.44 27.28
N PRO A 670 -3.19 -16.71 26.84
CA PRO A 670 -2.25 -17.52 26.06
C PRO A 670 -2.28 -17.26 24.55
N ALA A 671 -3.26 -16.49 24.04
CA ALA A 671 -3.26 -16.03 22.65
C ALA A 671 -2.11 -15.03 22.43
N GLN A 672 -1.72 -14.82 21.17
CA GLN A 672 -0.59 -13.95 20.84
C GLN A 672 -0.88 -13.09 19.64
N ILE A 673 -0.39 -11.86 19.68
CA ILE A 673 -0.45 -10.92 18.56
C ILE A 673 0.84 -11.04 17.74
N PRO A 674 0.74 -11.18 16.40
CA PRO A 674 1.91 -11.12 15.53
C PRO A 674 2.71 -9.83 15.72
N ALA A 675 4.03 -9.96 15.86
CA ALA A 675 4.92 -8.84 16.15
C ALA A 675 4.82 -7.74 15.07
N GLY A 676 4.64 -8.10 13.79
CA GLY A 676 4.49 -7.13 12.70
C GLY A 676 3.27 -6.22 12.85
N LEU A 677 2.15 -6.76 13.35
CA LEU A 677 0.94 -5.96 13.63
C LEU A 677 1.18 -5.00 14.80
N VAL A 678 1.84 -5.45 15.86
CA VAL A 678 2.19 -4.59 17.01
C VAL A 678 3.09 -3.44 16.56
N VAL A 679 4.12 -3.72 15.75
CA VAL A 679 4.99 -2.68 15.18
C VAL A 679 4.18 -1.68 14.36
N ALA A 680 3.27 -2.14 13.49
CA ALA A 680 2.47 -1.25 12.65
C ALA A 680 1.49 -0.39 13.46
N MET A 681 0.84 -0.96 14.48
CA MET A 681 -0.07 -0.26 15.39
C MET A 681 0.64 0.83 16.20
N ILE A 682 1.90 0.64 16.58
CA ILE A 682 2.70 1.63 17.33
C ILE A 682 3.37 2.64 16.39
N GLY A 683 3.95 2.16 15.29
CA GLY A 683 4.71 2.97 14.33
C GLY A 683 3.85 3.98 13.59
N THR A 684 2.59 3.63 13.31
CA THR A 684 1.69 4.48 12.53
C THR A 684 1.28 5.76 13.28
N PRO A 685 0.75 5.72 14.53
CA PRO A 685 0.47 6.92 15.31
C PRO A 685 1.71 7.80 15.52
N TYR A 686 2.87 7.19 15.77
CA TYR A 686 4.13 7.93 15.90
C TYR A 686 4.46 8.72 14.62
N PHE A 687 4.31 8.08 13.46
CA PHE A 687 4.55 8.73 12.17
C PHE A 687 3.57 9.88 11.92
N VAL A 688 2.28 9.68 12.20
CA VAL A 688 1.25 10.73 12.11
C VAL A 688 1.57 11.90 13.04
N TRP A 689 1.98 11.62 14.28
CA TRP A 689 2.36 12.65 15.25
C TRP A 689 3.59 13.45 14.79
N LEU A 690 4.57 12.79 14.18
CA LEU A 690 5.78 13.45 13.69
C LEU A 690 5.45 14.39 12.51
N LEU A 691 4.58 13.96 11.59
CA LEU A 691 4.03 14.82 10.54
C LEU A 691 3.25 16.00 11.12
N TRP A 692 2.45 15.76 12.15
CA TRP A 692 1.73 16.81 12.87
C TRP A 692 2.69 17.83 13.51
N ARG A 693 3.78 17.39 14.12
CA ARG A 693 4.74 18.30 14.77
C ARG A 693 5.55 19.12 13.77
N SER A 694 5.79 18.60 12.57
CA SER A 694 6.46 19.35 11.49
C SER A 694 5.65 20.55 10.96
N ARG A 695 4.41 20.75 11.45
CA ARG A 695 3.54 21.91 11.14
C ARG A 695 4.10 23.25 11.60
N ALA A 696 5.05 23.27 12.55
CA ALA A 696 5.48 24.48 13.24
C ALA A 696 6.89 24.96 12.81
N THR A 697 6.95 25.70 11.71
CA THR A 697 7.83 26.89 11.59
C THR A 697 7.45 27.64 10.31
N PRO A 698 6.54 28.62 10.38
CA PRO A 698 6.58 29.70 9.40
C PRO A 698 7.99 30.28 9.52
N ALA A 699 8.72 30.34 8.41
CA ALA A 699 9.88 31.21 8.35
C ALA A 699 9.39 32.59 8.79
N ARG A 700 9.87 33.08 9.95
CA ARG A 700 9.75 34.51 10.25
C ARG A 700 10.39 35.21 9.05
N PRO A 701 9.67 36.07 8.32
CA PRO A 701 10.33 36.91 7.33
C PRO A 701 11.41 37.69 8.10
N ARG A 702 12.66 37.50 7.68
CA ARG A 702 13.73 38.42 8.02
C ARG A 702 13.73 39.55 7.00
#